data_AF-A0A958NNQ0-F1
#
_entry.id   AF-A0A958NNQ0-F1
#
_cell.length_a   1.000
_cell.length_b   1.000
_cell.length_c   1.000
_cell.angle_alpha   90.00
_cell.angle_beta   90.00
_cell.angle_gamma   90.00
#
_symmetry.space_group_name_H-M   'P 1'
#
loop_
_entity.id
_entity.type
_entity.pdbx_description
1 polymer ?
#
loop_
_entity_poly.entity_id
_entity_poly.type
_entity_poly.pdbx_seq_one_letter_code
_entity_poly.pdbx_strand_id
1 'polypeptide(L)'
;MRRVTYILLFVFGLSSLNLFSQGKLKSFSSDSTLFFQEMEEFLTYSRAADGKLVMDDFSWDWYGGKFSDNQREIVYKVCNIMLKERKKAFPDFRNYIYSIMSFVNSKYQTEANFESWNDIIIRLAKAKSNKDFSDYLKSCNDLFSENFMYKSAANQWAANNTNYVFGYDSLPTIEFDALTLTCYSKGDSSVIMNTKGIYYPTLGKWVGEGGKITWERAGFSPDSVWAEVDHYTIDMKSPTYTIKDVTFYDYNYFADPMKGVFEEKVLANVSEEKATYPRFTSYSARLEINNISEGVDYIGGFSLHGRKVIGSGNDKQDAYVIFKRDNKPFLRMGAQTFIIKPEQVVAQVASATMYIREDSIYHPGLSFKFFVKERKLTLIRDHQGIKLTPYFDSYHQVDMDFETLEWQVDSPMIQFKNLTGGTKTDAIFVSSDYFSKNAYLGMMGLSTKHPLYMVNDLSGQLDTNYITVDQFAEYSLMSYTQIQGFLLDLSYKGFINYNYDGKYFVVKDKLYNWVKASGGNIDYDVIGFYSNIKGASNASLSLINYDLKLRGVNSINVSDSQEVIIYPARKELILKKNRDFDFSGLIQAGRFDIMGSNFAFKYDDFKIDMPNVDSLRIYAETGEKDQYGQPVLKQVKTVIEKINGNLLIDKPNNKSGVKPAHEYPILNSFKDSYVFYDRKSILNGAYDKNEFYFHVEPFQIDSLDNFDNEQLKFEGTFFSAGIFPEMDETLTLQPDHSLGFIKETPPNGFDMYGGKGVFNDTIRLSHDGLRGNGKLDYLTSTTWSKDFIFFPDSMNAVAERYVVEESPVEVEFPPVEGEHVKTRWHPNKDIMFHREIDKPIAMYDMKSYMRGQTMIQPEGLTGSGTFEFQKAELEAKLIRFKFKDFQSDTADFRLKDEGADQADALAFSTVNVNAYVTFDGRYGQFRSNGGGSYINFEPMQYICFMDEFKWYMDNADIELTAGEAKQTDASGVKLDGAQFISVHEDQDSLSFFSSKAKYDLKSKIIYADGVKFMNVADAMVYPDSGKVVIEKKAKMQTLNNSRVVASYVTQNHSIYNASINVFGKKKYAGSGYIDYIDEIEKSQTIYLENIG
;
A
#
# COMPACT_ATOMS: atom_id res chain seq x y z
N MET A 1 84.54 40.08 -55.30
CA MET A 1 85.32 41.35 -55.31
C MET A 1 86.25 41.33 -54.10
N ARG A 2 87.54 41.70 -54.32
CA ARG A 2 88.52 42.28 -53.37
C ARG A 2 87.92 42.69 -52.00
N ARG A 3 88.51 42.49 -50.82
CA ARG A 3 89.84 42.90 -50.26
C ARG A 3 89.59 42.85 -48.71
N VAL A 4 90.38 42.31 -47.79
CA VAL A 4 91.67 42.74 -47.19
C VAL A 4 91.87 41.80 -45.97
N THR A 5 92.95 41.00 -45.78
CA THR A 5 94.30 41.29 -45.19
C THR A 5 94.30 41.65 -43.69
N TYR A 6 95.24 41.37 -42.76
CA TYR A 6 96.65 40.87 -42.63
C TYR A 6 96.76 40.18 -41.21
N ILE A 7 97.53 39.12 -40.90
CA ILE A 7 99.01 38.97 -40.67
C ILE A 7 99.52 39.89 -39.53
N LEU A 8 100.17 39.43 -38.43
CA LEU A 8 101.59 39.08 -38.18
C LEU A 8 101.68 38.76 -36.66
N LEU A 9 102.58 37.92 -36.13
CA LEU A 9 104.02 38.16 -36.15
C LEU A 9 104.80 36.89 -35.76
N PHE A 10 105.82 36.63 -36.57
CA PHE A 10 106.77 35.53 -36.54
C PHE A 10 108.08 36.03 -35.89
N VAL A 11 108.46 35.38 -34.79
CA VAL A 11 109.78 34.75 -34.58
C VAL A 11 110.99 35.61 -34.20
N PHE A 12 111.61 35.28 -33.04
CA PHE A 12 112.88 34.51 -33.00
C PHE A 12 113.26 34.07 -31.57
N GLY A 13 113.72 32.82 -31.45
CA GLY A 13 114.36 32.25 -30.25
C GLY A 13 114.57 30.72 -30.36
N LEU A 14 115.72 30.29 -30.89
CA LEU A 14 116.25 28.91 -30.91
C LEU A 14 116.41 28.36 -29.46
N SER A 15 116.42 27.05 -29.13
CA SER A 15 117.19 25.93 -29.69
C SER A 15 116.77 24.58 -29.06
N SER A 16 116.61 23.52 -29.87
CA SER A 16 117.10 22.14 -29.67
C SER A 16 116.40 21.18 -30.65
N LEU A 17 117.23 20.36 -31.30
CA LEU A 17 116.89 19.40 -32.34
C LEU A 17 116.37 18.09 -31.72
N ASN A 18 115.20 17.62 -32.17
CA ASN A 18 115.08 16.30 -32.79
C ASN A 18 113.80 16.24 -33.63
N LEU A 19 114.01 15.96 -34.91
CA LEU A 19 112.98 15.57 -35.86
C LEU A 19 112.44 14.20 -35.47
N PHE A 20 111.22 14.16 -34.93
CA PHE A 20 110.23 13.20 -35.40
C PHE A 20 108.98 14.00 -35.76
N SER A 21 108.92 14.40 -37.03
CA SER A 21 107.64 14.44 -37.72
C SER A 21 107.13 12.99 -37.71
N GLN A 22 106.36 12.59 -36.70
CA GLN A 22 105.54 11.40 -36.79
C GLN A 22 104.54 11.66 -37.91
N GLY A 23 104.88 11.13 -39.08
CA GLY A 23 104.01 11.20 -40.25
C GLY A 23 102.67 10.57 -39.93
N LYS A 24 101.59 11.20 -40.37
CA LYS A 24 100.30 10.51 -40.49
C LYS A 24 100.54 9.12 -41.06
N LEU A 25 100.17 8.07 -40.31
CA LEU A 25 100.25 6.69 -40.74
C LEU A 25 99.67 6.59 -42.17
N LYS A 26 100.48 6.10 -43.12
CA LYS A 26 100.10 6.03 -44.55
C LYS A 26 99.48 4.69 -44.91
N SER A 27 99.90 3.63 -44.23
CA SER A 27 99.41 2.25 -44.34
C SER A 27 99.81 1.49 -43.08
N PHE A 28 99.03 0.49 -42.70
CA PHE A 28 99.39 -0.52 -41.71
C PHE A 28 100.23 -1.64 -42.35
N SER A 29 101.20 -2.15 -41.61
CA SER A 29 102.09 -3.27 -41.98
C SER A 29 101.33 -4.59 -42.08
N SER A 30 101.81 -5.51 -42.93
CA SER A 30 101.37 -6.91 -42.97
C SER A 30 102.11 -7.80 -41.95
N ASP A 31 103.05 -7.24 -41.17
CA ASP A 31 103.66 -7.95 -40.04
C ASP A 31 102.75 -7.85 -38.81
N SER A 32 102.44 -8.99 -38.18
CA SER A 32 101.46 -9.06 -37.10
C SER A 32 101.83 -8.28 -35.84
N THR A 33 103.12 -8.13 -35.54
CA THR A 33 103.59 -7.41 -34.34
C THR A 33 103.61 -5.91 -34.60
N LEU A 34 104.11 -5.52 -35.77
CA LEU A 34 104.13 -4.12 -36.21
C LEU A 34 102.72 -3.57 -36.43
N PHE A 35 101.82 -4.35 -37.05
CA PHE A 35 100.42 -3.96 -37.22
C PHE A 35 99.74 -3.62 -35.89
N PHE A 36 99.96 -4.45 -34.86
CA PHE A 36 99.38 -4.25 -33.55
C PHE A 36 99.88 -2.94 -32.92
N GLN A 37 101.19 -2.70 -32.96
CA GLN A 37 101.80 -1.45 -32.46
C GLN A 37 101.29 -0.22 -33.21
N GLU A 38 101.24 -0.29 -34.55
CA GLU A 38 100.75 0.80 -35.40
C GLU A 38 99.26 1.10 -35.14
N MET A 39 98.43 0.08 -34.93
CA MET A 39 97.02 0.23 -34.58
C MET A 39 96.85 0.85 -33.19
N GLU A 40 97.68 0.45 -32.22
CA GLU A 40 97.68 1.04 -30.88
C GLU A 40 98.08 2.51 -30.89
N GLU A 41 99.15 2.88 -31.59
CA GLU A 41 99.53 4.28 -31.78
C GLU A 41 98.42 5.07 -32.49
N PHE A 42 97.79 4.49 -33.52
CA PHE A 42 96.74 5.15 -34.27
C PHE A 42 95.48 5.44 -33.43
N LEU A 43 95.03 4.48 -32.61
CA LEU A 43 93.88 4.67 -31.73
C LEU A 43 94.22 5.60 -30.55
N THR A 44 95.37 5.39 -29.89
CA THR A 44 95.77 6.21 -28.73
C THR A 44 96.06 7.66 -29.10
N TYR A 45 96.55 7.93 -30.32
CA TYR A 45 96.69 9.29 -30.85
C TYR A 45 95.35 10.03 -30.90
N SER A 46 94.27 9.34 -31.27
CA SER A 46 92.94 9.95 -31.30
C SER A 46 92.32 10.07 -29.90
N ARG A 47 92.45 9.03 -29.06
CA ARG A 47 91.98 8.99 -27.67
C ARG A 47 92.85 8.04 -26.85
N ALA A 48 93.75 8.57 -26.02
CA ALA A 48 94.78 7.80 -25.34
C ALA A 48 94.24 6.69 -24.41
N ALA A 49 93.28 7.01 -23.53
CA ALA A 49 92.73 6.05 -22.57
C ALA A 49 91.87 4.97 -23.26
N ASP A 50 90.92 5.38 -24.12
CA ASP A 50 90.04 4.46 -24.84
C ASP A 50 90.83 3.55 -25.80
N GLY A 51 91.81 4.10 -26.51
CA GLY A 51 92.63 3.35 -27.47
C GLY A 51 93.46 2.26 -26.79
N LYS A 52 94.05 2.55 -25.63
CA LYS A 52 94.83 1.58 -24.87
C LYS A 52 93.96 0.41 -24.38
N LEU A 53 92.75 0.70 -23.88
CA LEU A 53 91.81 -0.33 -23.44
C LEU A 53 91.40 -1.27 -24.59
N VAL A 54 91.03 -0.70 -25.75
CA VAL A 54 90.64 -1.50 -26.94
C VAL A 54 91.76 -2.42 -27.38
N MET A 55 93.01 -1.93 -27.37
CA MET A 55 94.15 -2.72 -27.83
C MET A 55 94.62 -3.73 -26.80
N ASP A 56 94.49 -3.45 -25.51
CA ASP A 56 94.74 -4.42 -24.44
C ASP A 56 93.77 -5.60 -24.56
N ASP A 57 92.48 -5.34 -24.77
CA ASP A 57 91.48 -6.39 -25.04
C ASP A 57 91.82 -7.15 -26.34
N PHE A 58 92.16 -6.44 -27.42
CA PHE A 58 92.50 -7.05 -28.71
C PHE A 58 93.75 -7.92 -28.65
N SER A 59 94.71 -7.61 -27.76
CA SER A 59 95.97 -8.36 -27.65
C SER A 59 95.75 -9.83 -27.30
N TRP A 60 94.77 -10.12 -26.44
CA TRP A 60 94.42 -11.47 -26.00
C TRP A 60 93.95 -12.33 -27.17
N ASP A 61 93.12 -11.79 -28.05
CA ASP A 61 92.61 -12.51 -29.22
C ASP A 61 93.65 -12.56 -30.35
N TRP A 62 94.34 -11.44 -30.57
CA TRP A 62 95.30 -11.28 -31.64
C TRP A 62 96.54 -12.16 -31.46
N TYR A 63 97.01 -12.37 -30.22
CA TYR A 63 98.15 -13.27 -29.95
C TYR A 63 97.72 -14.65 -29.39
N GLY A 64 96.48 -14.80 -28.94
CA GLY A 64 95.94 -16.04 -28.34
C GLY A 64 95.55 -17.15 -29.33
N GLY A 65 95.98 -17.07 -30.60
CA GLY A 65 95.73 -18.11 -31.61
C GLY A 65 94.29 -18.16 -32.16
N LYS A 66 93.50 -17.10 -32.00
CA LYS A 66 92.10 -17.03 -32.45
C LYS A 66 91.93 -16.70 -33.94
N PHE A 67 92.90 -16.02 -34.54
CA PHE A 67 92.90 -15.64 -35.95
C PHE A 67 93.75 -16.60 -36.79
N SER A 68 93.21 -17.10 -37.91
CA SER A 68 93.99 -17.78 -38.95
C SER A 68 94.88 -16.78 -39.70
N ASP A 69 95.94 -17.27 -40.35
CA ASP A 69 96.84 -16.42 -41.16
C ASP A 69 96.06 -15.67 -42.26
N ASN A 70 95.07 -16.34 -42.87
CA ASN A 70 94.17 -15.76 -43.86
C ASN A 70 93.31 -14.62 -43.27
N GLN A 71 92.75 -14.82 -42.07
CA GLN A 71 91.98 -13.78 -41.38
C GLN A 71 92.83 -12.55 -41.04
N ARG A 72 94.10 -12.74 -40.64
CA ARG A 72 95.03 -11.63 -40.37
C ARG A 72 95.29 -10.79 -41.62
N GLU A 73 95.55 -11.44 -42.76
CA GLU A 73 95.73 -10.75 -44.05
C GLU A 73 94.50 -9.93 -44.45
N ILE A 74 93.30 -10.48 -44.25
CA ILE A 74 92.04 -9.76 -44.46
C ILE A 74 91.97 -8.53 -43.55
N VAL A 75 92.30 -8.66 -42.25
CA VAL A 75 92.30 -7.54 -41.30
C VAL A 75 93.27 -6.43 -41.75
N TYR A 76 94.48 -6.76 -42.17
CA TYR A 76 95.44 -5.77 -42.69
C TYR A 76 94.89 -5.03 -43.90
N LYS A 77 94.33 -5.77 -44.86
CA LYS A 77 93.73 -5.23 -46.08
C LYS A 77 92.58 -4.29 -45.78
N VAL A 78 91.66 -4.68 -44.89
CA VAL A 78 90.49 -3.87 -44.51
C VAL A 78 90.91 -2.61 -43.78
N CYS A 79 91.80 -2.70 -42.79
CA CYS A 79 92.30 -1.52 -42.05
C CYS A 79 93.01 -0.53 -42.97
N ASN A 80 93.79 -1.00 -43.94
CA ASN A 80 94.42 -0.15 -44.95
C ASN A 80 93.41 0.55 -45.87
N ILE A 81 92.34 -0.15 -46.27
CA ILE A 81 91.24 0.45 -47.05
C ILE A 81 90.51 1.50 -46.20
N MET A 82 90.19 1.19 -44.95
CA MET A 82 89.58 2.14 -44.02
C MET A 82 90.44 3.41 -43.83
N LEU A 83 91.76 3.25 -43.74
CA LEU A 83 92.70 4.37 -43.58
C LEU A 83 92.72 5.24 -44.85
N LYS A 84 92.76 4.61 -46.03
CA LYS A 84 92.73 5.29 -47.33
C LYS A 84 91.44 6.08 -47.54
N GLU A 85 90.29 5.49 -47.19
CA GLU A 85 88.96 6.13 -47.27
C GLU A 85 88.68 7.08 -46.08
N ARG A 86 89.69 7.36 -45.25
CA ARG A 86 89.66 8.33 -44.14
C ARG A 86 88.58 8.03 -43.09
N LYS A 87 88.33 6.75 -42.80
CA LYS A 87 87.47 6.34 -41.69
C LYS A 87 88.10 6.76 -40.36
N LYS A 88 87.27 7.05 -39.35
CA LYS A 88 87.74 7.64 -38.08
C LYS A 88 88.31 6.58 -37.16
N ALA A 89 89.36 6.92 -36.40
CA ALA A 89 89.84 6.06 -35.30
C ALA A 89 88.70 5.67 -34.34
N PHE A 90 87.85 6.65 -33.98
CA PHE A 90 86.61 6.44 -33.23
C PHE A 90 85.38 7.03 -33.96
N PRO A 91 84.27 6.30 -34.10
CA PRO A 91 84.05 4.93 -33.64
C PRO A 91 84.52 3.85 -34.64
N ASP A 92 84.91 4.18 -35.87
CA ASP A 92 84.97 3.21 -36.99
C ASP A 92 86.02 2.11 -36.81
N PHE A 93 87.30 2.46 -36.65
CA PHE A 93 88.37 1.45 -36.44
C PHE A 93 88.17 0.69 -35.14
N ARG A 94 87.83 1.39 -34.06
CA ARG A 94 87.46 0.77 -32.78
C ARG A 94 86.32 -0.24 -32.93
N ASN A 95 85.26 0.10 -33.65
CA ASN A 95 84.12 -0.81 -33.87
C ASN A 95 84.51 -2.00 -34.74
N TYR A 96 85.36 -1.80 -35.75
CA TYR A 96 85.86 -2.88 -36.59
C TYR A 96 86.71 -3.87 -35.78
N ILE A 97 87.62 -3.38 -34.92
CA ILE A 97 88.41 -4.22 -34.01
C ILE A 97 87.49 -5.03 -33.07
N TYR A 98 86.50 -4.38 -32.45
CA TYR A 98 85.54 -5.11 -31.63
C TYR A 98 84.71 -6.13 -32.41
N SER A 99 84.33 -5.84 -33.65
CA SER A 99 83.60 -6.78 -34.50
C SER A 99 84.42 -8.03 -34.78
N ILE A 100 85.68 -7.89 -35.19
CA ILE A 100 86.55 -9.03 -35.52
C ILE A 100 86.88 -9.87 -34.28
N MET A 101 87.10 -9.22 -33.12
CA MET A 101 87.28 -9.91 -31.83
C MET A 101 86.06 -10.74 -31.46
N SER A 102 84.87 -10.15 -31.57
CA SER A 102 83.61 -10.83 -31.28
C SER A 102 83.38 -11.99 -32.26
N PHE A 103 83.81 -11.84 -33.51
CA PHE A 103 83.69 -12.85 -34.54
C PHE A 103 84.54 -14.09 -34.25
N VAL A 104 85.84 -13.91 -33.96
CA VAL A 104 86.77 -15.05 -33.72
C VAL A 104 86.53 -15.76 -32.39
N ASN A 105 85.88 -15.09 -31.45
CA ASN A 105 85.47 -15.69 -30.18
C ASN A 105 84.11 -16.40 -30.25
N SER A 106 83.37 -16.25 -31.35
CA SER A 106 82.11 -16.95 -31.54
C SER A 106 82.32 -18.40 -31.96
N LYS A 107 81.63 -19.33 -31.28
CA LYS A 107 81.62 -20.75 -31.63
C LYS A 107 80.74 -21.09 -32.84
N TYR A 108 79.99 -20.12 -33.35
CA TYR A 108 78.97 -20.30 -34.37
C TYR A 108 79.30 -19.61 -35.70
N GLN A 109 80.38 -18.84 -35.73
CA GLN A 109 80.82 -18.14 -36.93
C GLN A 109 81.87 -18.93 -37.70
N THR A 110 81.75 -18.96 -39.02
CA THR A 110 82.65 -19.69 -39.91
C THR A 110 83.65 -18.76 -40.58
N GLU A 111 84.76 -19.31 -41.06
CA GLU A 111 85.75 -18.54 -41.84
C GLU A 111 85.10 -17.93 -43.11
N ALA A 112 84.17 -18.65 -43.76
CA ALA A 112 83.41 -18.15 -44.89
C ALA A 112 82.50 -16.94 -44.55
N ASN A 113 81.86 -16.94 -43.37
CA ASN A 113 81.11 -15.78 -42.91
C ASN A 113 82.04 -14.59 -42.59
N PHE A 114 83.25 -14.85 -42.07
CA PHE A 114 84.24 -13.80 -41.79
C PHE A 114 84.68 -13.12 -43.09
N GLU A 115 84.97 -13.90 -44.13
CA GLU A 115 85.31 -13.38 -45.46
C GLU A 115 84.15 -12.56 -46.06
N SER A 116 82.94 -13.14 -46.06
CA SER A 116 81.74 -12.50 -46.62
C SER A 116 81.41 -11.18 -45.92
N TRP A 117 81.50 -11.15 -44.58
CA TRP A 117 81.29 -9.94 -43.80
C TRP A 117 82.36 -8.87 -44.11
N ASN A 118 83.64 -9.24 -44.17
CA ASN A 118 84.73 -8.30 -44.50
C ASN A 118 84.64 -7.76 -45.92
N ASP A 119 84.20 -8.55 -46.89
CA ASP A 119 83.94 -8.09 -48.25
C ASP A 119 82.86 -7.00 -48.30
N ILE A 120 81.82 -7.14 -47.47
CA ILE A 120 80.80 -6.08 -47.28
C ILE A 120 81.42 -4.84 -46.64
N ILE A 121 82.26 -4.99 -45.62
CA ILE A 121 83.00 -3.87 -44.99
C ILE A 121 83.84 -3.13 -46.03
N ILE A 122 84.55 -3.83 -46.92
CA ILE A 122 85.34 -3.22 -48.00
C ILE A 122 84.45 -2.43 -48.97
N ARG A 123 83.30 -3.00 -49.36
CA ARG A 123 82.34 -2.34 -50.26
C ARG A 123 81.78 -1.06 -49.63
N LEU A 124 81.35 -1.13 -48.37
CA LEU A 124 80.82 0.02 -47.62
C LEU A 124 81.90 1.05 -47.30
N ALA A 125 83.15 0.64 -47.07
CA ALA A 125 84.24 1.55 -46.81
C ALA A 125 84.50 2.49 -48.00
N LYS A 126 84.41 1.94 -49.22
CA LYS A 126 84.56 2.66 -50.50
C LYS A 126 83.29 3.39 -50.96
N ALA A 127 82.15 3.13 -50.32
CA ALA A 127 80.89 3.78 -50.66
C ALA A 127 80.87 5.25 -50.19
N LYS A 128 80.03 6.08 -50.84
CA LYS A 128 79.94 7.52 -50.54
C LYS A 128 79.40 7.84 -49.14
N SER A 129 78.58 6.97 -48.55
CA SER A 129 77.99 7.19 -47.23
C SER A 129 78.90 6.66 -46.13
N ASN A 130 79.61 7.55 -45.45
CA ASN A 130 80.35 7.19 -44.23
C ASN A 130 79.41 6.76 -43.09
N LYS A 131 78.16 7.26 -43.09
CA LYS A 131 77.16 6.89 -42.10
C LYS A 131 76.76 5.42 -42.21
N ASP A 132 76.49 4.93 -43.42
CA ASP A 132 76.04 3.54 -43.64
C ASP A 132 77.13 2.55 -43.20
N PHE A 133 78.40 2.91 -43.43
CA PHE A 133 79.55 2.14 -42.94
C PHE A 133 79.58 2.05 -41.41
N SER A 134 79.47 3.19 -40.72
CA SER A 134 79.46 3.22 -39.24
C SER A 134 78.22 2.53 -38.66
N ASP A 135 77.03 2.72 -39.25
CA ASP A 135 75.76 2.13 -38.80
C ASP A 135 75.74 0.60 -39.00
N TYR A 136 76.31 0.10 -40.10
CA TYR A 136 76.48 -1.33 -40.35
C TYR A 136 77.44 -1.97 -39.34
N LEU A 137 78.62 -1.38 -39.11
CA LEU A 137 79.58 -1.86 -38.10
C LEU A 137 78.98 -1.88 -36.70
N LYS A 138 78.23 -0.83 -36.33
CA LYS A 138 77.53 -0.78 -35.05
C LYS A 138 76.51 -1.91 -34.94
N SER A 139 75.67 -2.11 -35.96
CA SER A 139 74.65 -3.16 -35.96
C SER A 139 75.27 -4.57 -35.88
N CYS A 140 76.41 -4.79 -36.57
CA CYS A 140 77.14 -6.04 -36.47
C CYS A 140 77.72 -6.26 -35.07
N ASN A 141 78.26 -5.23 -34.42
CA ASN A 141 78.71 -5.34 -33.03
C ASN A 141 77.57 -5.74 -32.10
N ASP A 142 76.44 -5.04 -32.15
CA ASP A 142 75.26 -5.34 -31.33
C ASP A 142 74.74 -6.78 -31.59
N LEU A 143 74.83 -7.25 -32.83
CA LEU A 143 74.47 -8.62 -33.22
C LEU A 143 75.47 -9.66 -32.72
N PHE A 144 76.78 -9.41 -32.82
CA PHE A 144 77.80 -10.36 -32.41
C PHE A 144 77.90 -10.50 -30.89
N SER A 145 77.76 -9.40 -30.16
CA SER A 145 77.91 -9.41 -28.70
C SER A 145 76.64 -9.85 -27.98
N GLU A 146 75.47 -9.45 -28.48
CA GLU A 146 74.20 -9.54 -27.74
C GLU A 146 73.05 -10.14 -28.56
N ASN A 147 73.29 -10.56 -29.82
CA ASN A 147 72.25 -11.01 -30.76
C ASN A 147 71.16 -9.95 -31.05
N PHE A 148 71.48 -8.67 -30.90
CA PHE A 148 70.59 -7.58 -31.26
C PHE A 148 70.80 -7.17 -32.71
N MET A 149 69.79 -7.40 -33.56
CA MET A 149 69.76 -6.86 -34.91
C MET A 149 69.65 -5.33 -34.90
N TYR A 150 68.91 -4.77 -33.94
CA TYR A 150 68.76 -3.34 -33.75
C TYR A 150 68.77 -2.98 -32.26
N LYS A 151 69.52 -1.94 -31.90
CA LYS A 151 69.62 -1.44 -30.52
C LYS A 151 69.59 0.09 -30.45
N SER A 152 68.63 0.61 -29.70
CA SER A 152 68.53 2.02 -29.34
C SER A 152 68.10 2.20 -27.88
N ALA A 153 68.05 3.44 -27.41
CA ALA A 153 67.47 3.75 -26.09
C ALA A 153 65.94 3.53 -26.05
N ALA A 154 65.26 3.48 -27.20
CA ALA A 154 63.81 3.36 -27.28
C ALA A 154 63.34 1.90 -27.35
N ASN A 155 64.02 1.07 -28.13
CA ASN A 155 63.67 -0.33 -28.37
C ASN A 155 64.88 -1.14 -28.86
N GLN A 156 64.78 -2.45 -28.72
CA GLN A 156 65.79 -3.43 -29.11
C GLN A 156 65.10 -4.57 -29.87
N TRP A 157 65.67 -5.04 -30.96
CA TRP A 157 65.20 -6.22 -31.70
C TRP A 157 66.27 -7.30 -31.64
N ALA A 158 65.91 -8.48 -31.16
CA ALA A 158 66.81 -9.59 -30.91
C ALA A 158 66.45 -10.83 -31.74
N ALA A 159 67.47 -11.57 -32.15
CA ALA A 159 67.34 -12.93 -32.63
C ALA A 159 67.62 -13.90 -31.46
N ASN A 160 66.89 -15.01 -31.37
CA ASN A 160 67.15 -16.03 -30.36
C ASN A 160 68.32 -16.98 -30.70
N ASN A 161 68.96 -16.81 -31.86
CA ASN A 161 70.06 -17.64 -32.33
C ASN A 161 71.11 -16.83 -33.10
N THR A 162 72.21 -17.50 -33.43
CA THR A 162 73.37 -16.94 -34.14
C THR A 162 73.54 -17.51 -35.55
N ASN A 163 72.52 -18.19 -36.10
CA ASN A 163 72.60 -18.93 -37.36
C ASN A 163 72.16 -18.02 -38.52
N TYR A 164 73.03 -17.08 -38.89
CA TYR A 164 72.80 -16.15 -39.99
C TYR A 164 73.98 -16.11 -40.97
N VAL A 165 73.68 -15.66 -42.18
CA VAL A 165 74.65 -15.51 -43.28
C VAL A 165 74.67 -14.05 -43.73
N PHE A 166 75.84 -13.56 -44.11
CA PHE A 166 76.02 -12.20 -44.61
C PHE A 166 75.87 -12.16 -46.14
N GLY A 167 75.02 -11.28 -46.64
CA GLY A 167 74.74 -11.12 -48.07
C GLY A 167 74.86 -9.67 -48.55
N TYR A 168 74.72 -9.48 -49.87
CA TYR A 168 74.73 -8.15 -50.49
C TYR A 168 73.90 -8.12 -51.78
N ASP A 169 72.74 -7.48 -51.74
CA ASP A 169 71.74 -7.44 -52.83
C ASP A 169 71.51 -6.03 -53.40
N SER A 170 72.55 -5.18 -53.33
CA SER A 170 72.61 -3.70 -53.51
C SER A 170 72.77 -2.94 -52.19
N LEU A 171 72.33 -3.54 -51.09
CA LEU A 171 72.59 -3.12 -49.71
C LEU A 171 73.17 -4.32 -48.94
N PRO A 172 73.85 -4.09 -47.80
CA PRO A 172 74.29 -5.19 -46.96
C PRO A 172 73.09 -5.88 -46.29
N THR A 173 73.07 -7.21 -46.33
CA THR A 173 71.98 -8.04 -45.77
C THR A 173 72.50 -9.05 -44.75
N ILE A 174 71.65 -9.41 -43.80
CA ILE A 174 71.86 -10.49 -42.84
C ILE A 174 70.66 -11.43 -42.93
N GLU A 175 70.90 -12.65 -43.40
CA GLU A 175 69.86 -13.63 -43.73
C GLU A 175 69.75 -14.68 -42.64
N PHE A 176 68.53 -14.98 -42.22
CA PHE A 176 68.23 -15.98 -41.19
C PHE A 176 67.25 -17.01 -41.77
N ASP A 177 67.64 -18.29 -41.77
CA ASP A 177 66.79 -19.39 -42.26
C ASP A 177 65.68 -19.78 -41.26
N ALA A 178 65.87 -19.49 -39.98
CA ALA A 178 64.86 -19.60 -38.92
C ALA A 178 65.30 -18.83 -37.66
N LEU A 179 64.39 -18.11 -37.02
CA LEU A 179 64.57 -17.51 -35.69
C LEU A 179 63.24 -17.24 -34.98
N THR A 180 63.34 -16.94 -33.69
CA THR A 180 62.33 -16.17 -32.97
C THR A 180 62.80 -14.72 -32.89
N LEU A 181 62.01 -13.81 -33.48
CA LEU A 181 62.28 -12.38 -33.52
C LEU A 181 61.56 -11.69 -32.35
N THR A 182 62.31 -11.06 -31.45
CA THR A 182 61.75 -10.41 -30.26
C THR A 182 62.06 -8.92 -30.23
N CYS A 183 61.03 -8.08 -30.09
CA CYS A 183 61.18 -6.65 -29.81
C CYS A 183 61.04 -6.41 -28.30
N TYR A 184 62.03 -5.78 -27.68
CA TYR A 184 61.99 -5.31 -26.30
C TYR A 184 61.85 -3.79 -26.25
N SER A 185 60.89 -3.28 -25.46
CA SER A 185 60.76 -1.85 -25.19
C SER A 185 60.05 -1.61 -23.87
N LYS A 186 60.56 -0.70 -23.04
CA LYS A 186 59.91 -0.22 -21.80
C LYS A 186 59.40 -1.33 -20.85
N GLY A 187 60.11 -2.45 -20.76
CA GLY A 187 59.77 -3.57 -19.86
C GLY A 187 58.71 -4.56 -20.40
N ASP A 188 58.29 -4.40 -21.66
CA ASP A 188 57.39 -5.32 -22.37
C ASP A 188 58.10 -5.90 -23.61
N SER A 189 57.53 -6.94 -24.22
CA SER A 189 58.06 -7.56 -25.42
C SER A 189 56.99 -8.00 -26.43
N SER A 190 57.34 -7.96 -27.71
CA SER A 190 56.59 -8.59 -28.80
C SER A 190 57.42 -9.70 -29.42
N VAL A 191 56.82 -10.85 -29.69
CA VAL A 191 57.52 -12.05 -30.16
C VAL A 191 56.89 -12.57 -31.46
N ILE A 192 57.71 -12.82 -32.48
CA ILE A 192 57.33 -13.56 -33.68
C ILE A 192 58.15 -14.86 -33.69
N MET A 193 57.48 -15.99 -33.47
CA MET A 193 58.12 -17.31 -33.37
C MET A 193 58.29 -17.94 -34.76
N ASN A 194 59.36 -18.70 -34.96
CA ASN A 194 59.61 -19.52 -36.15
C ASN A 194 59.49 -18.74 -37.48
N THR A 195 60.01 -17.52 -37.52
CA THR A 195 60.10 -16.72 -38.75
C THR A 195 61.46 -16.86 -39.39
N LYS A 196 61.56 -16.59 -40.69
CA LYS A 196 62.82 -16.47 -41.44
C LYS A 196 62.81 -15.15 -42.21
N GLY A 197 63.97 -14.68 -42.64
CA GLY A 197 64.00 -13.44 -43.42
C GLY A 197 65.33 -12.74 -43.49
N ILE A 198 65.28 -11.53 -44.05
CA ILE A 198 66.43 -10.71 -44.37
C ILE A 198 66.37 -9.41 -43.56
N TYR A 199 67.42 -9.16 -42.78
CA TYR A 199 67.63 -7.89 -42.11
C TYR A 199 68.53 -6.98 -42.95
N TYR A 200 68.11 -5.72 -43.12
CA TYR A 200 68.84 -4.66 -43.80
C TYR A 200 69.35 -3.65 -42.75
N PRO A 201 70.59 -3.78 -42.23
CA PRO A 201 71.04 -3.00 -41.07
C PRO A 201 71.13 -1.50 -41.36
N THR A 202 71.51 -1.12 -42.59
CA THR A 202 71.62 0.29 -43.00
C THR A 202 70.27 0.98 -43.10
N LEU A 203 69.20 0.23 -43.36
CA LEU A 203 67.83 0.74 -43.36
C LEU A 203 67.16 0.61 -41.99
N GLY A 204 67.60 -0.33 -41.15
CA GLY A 204 66.92 -0.74 -39.92
C GLY A 204 65.61 -1.47 -40.23
N LYS A 205 65.59 -2.32 -41.25
CA LYS A 205 64.37 -2.94 -41.80
C LYS A 205 64.49 -4.46 -41.82
N TRP A 206 63.45 -5.15 -41.35
CA TRP A 206 63.27 -6.59 -41.47
C TRP A 206 62.28 -6.91 -42.58
N VAL A 207 62.64 -7.84 -43.46
CA VAL A 207 61.74 -8.44 -44.46
C VAL A 207 61.60 -9.91 -44.09
N GLY A 208 60.46 -10.26 -43.50
CA GLY A 208 60.19 -11.58 -42.94
C GLY A 208 59.24 -12.41 -43.79
N GLU A 209 59.41 -13.72 -43.72
CA GLU A 209 58.53 -14.74 -44.29
C GLU A 209 58.20 -15.80 -43.21
N GLY A 210 56.94 -16.14 -43.06
CA GLY A 210 56.46 -17.09 -42.06
C GLY A 210 56.50 -16.53 -40.64
N GLY A 211 55.77 -17.18 -39.73
CA GLY A 211 55.88 -16.94 -38.30
C GLY A 211 54.56 -17.10 -37.55
N LYS A 212 54.65 -17.34 -36.24
CA LYS A 212 53.53 -17.46 -35.32
C LYS A 212 53.60 -16.36 -34.25
N ILE A 213 52.49 -15.64 -34.06
CA ILE A 213 52.34 -14.60 -33.03
C ILE A 213 51.20 -15.00 -32.10
N THR A 214 51.45 -15.04 -30.79
CA THR A 214 50.50 -15.52 -29.77
C THR A 214 49.85 -14.37 -28.99
N TRP A 215 48.73 -14.65 -28.33
CA TRP A 215 48.03 -13.71 -27.44
C TRP A 215 48.36 -13.89 -25.95
N GLU A 216 49.48 -14.54 -25.62
CA GLU A 216 49.91 -14.80 -24.23
C GLU A 216 50.01 -13.53 -23.38
N ARG A 217 50.45 -12.41 -23.96
CA ARG A 217 50.50 -11.11 -23.27
C ARG A 217 49.12 -10.62 -22.80
N ALA A 218 48.05 -11.13 -23.38
CA ALA A 218 46.67 -10.85 -23.00
C ALA A 218 46.01 -11.96 -22.16
N GLY A 219 46.77 -12.99 -21.77
CA GLY A 219 46.32 -14.09 -20.90
C GLY A 219 45.72 -15.29 -21.64
N PHE A 220 45.85 -15.38 -22.96
CA PHE A 220 45.37 -16.55 -23.73
C PHE A 220 46.47 -17.58 -23.93
N SER A 221 46.09 -18.85 -24.04
CA SER A 221 47.03 -19.94 -24.36
C SER A 221 47.55 -19.82 -25.81
N PRO A 222 48.85 -20.10 -26.06
CA PRO A 222 49.44 -20.19 -27.40
C PRO A 222 48.74 -21.10 -28.39
N ASP A 223 47.98 -22.06 -27.87
CA ASP A 223 47.29 -23.09 -28.65
C ASP A 223 45.80 -22.78 -28.85
N SER A 224 45.28 -21.72 -28.22
CA SER A 224 43.89 -21.29 -28.40
C SER A 224 43.77 -20.02 -29.25
N VAL A 225 44.70 -19.07 -29.13
CA VAL A 225 44.65 -17.79 -29.86
C VAL A 225 46.01 -17.41 -30.44
N TRP A 226 46.13 -17.41 -31.77
CA TRP A 226 47.36 -17.02 -32.48
C TRP A 226 47.09 -16.48 -33.89
N ALA A 227 48.09 -15.81 -34.46
CA ALA A 227 48.13 -15.44 -35.87
C ALA A 227 49.34 -16.06 -36.57
N GLU A 228 49.12 -16.57 -37.77
CA GLU A 228 50.16 -16.95 -38.71
C GLU A 228 50.36 -15.85 -39.74
N VAL A 229 51.62 -15.53 -39.99
CA VAL A 229 52.03 -14.48 -40.93
C VAL A 229 52.76 -15.11 -42.09
N ASP A 230 52.53 -14.58 -43.30
CA ASP A 230 53.21 -15.03 -44.52
C ASP A 230 54.35 -14.06 -44.83
N HIS A 231 54.17 -13.10 -45.74
CA HIS A 231 55.19 -12.09 -46.05
C HIS A 231 54.92 -10.77 -45.34
N TYR A 232 55.95 -10.21 -44.68
CA TYR A 232 55.79 -8.96 -43.94
C TYR A 232 57.08 -8.14 -43.85
N THR A 233 56.92 -6.90 -43.41
CA THR A 233 58.02 -5.94 -43.27
C THR A 233 57.89 -5.19 -41.95
N ILE A 234 58.98 -5.07 -41.20
CA ILE A 234 59.04 -4.32 -39.95
C ILE A 234 60.13 -3.24 -40.04
N ASP A 235 59.77 -2.01 -39.67
CA ASP A 235 60.76 -0.98 -39.36
C ASP A 235 61.25 -1.20 -37.93
N MET A 236 62.48 -1.72 -37.79
CA MET A 236 63.05 -2.05 -36.48
C MET A 236 63.34 -0.81 -35.63
N LYS A 237 63.29 0.40 -36.18
CA LYS A 237 63.41 1.65 -35.41
C LYS A 237 62.16 1.96 -34.59
N SER A 238 61.06 1.26 -34.85
CA SER A 238 59.77 1.40 -34.16
C SER A 238 59.45 0.15 -33.32
N PRO A 239 58.93 0.30 -32.10
CA PRO A 239 58.35 -0.81 -31.33
C PRO A 239 56.89 -1.09 -31.72
N THR A 240 56.48 -0.71 -32.93
CA THR A 240 55.11 -0.84 -33.46
C THR A 240 55.18 -1.31 -34.90
N TYR A 241 54.36 -2.30 -35.27
CA TYR A 241 54.28 -2.82 -36.62
C TYR A 241 52.87 -3.33 -36.96
N THR A 242 52.57 -3.42 -38.25
CA THR A 242 51.29 -3.88 -38.79
C THR A 242 51.55 -4.90 -39.88
N ILE A 243 50.85 -6.03 -39.84
CA ILE A 243 50.94 -7.09 -40.84
C ILE A 243 49.54 -7.30 -41.42
N LYS A 244 49.41 -7.21 -42.75
CA LYS A 244 48.15 -7.46 -43.45
C LYS A 244 48.07 -8.93 -43.86
N ASP A 245 46.86 -9.40 -44.16
CA ASP A 245 46.59 -10.74 -44.70
C ASP A 245 47.04 -11.91 -43.79
N VAL A 246 47.07 -11.69 -42.47
CA VAL A 246 47.40 -12.74 -41.49
C VAL A 246 46.29 -13.78 -41.42
N THR A 247 46.63 -15.03 -41.13
CA THR A 247 45.66 -16.08 -40.79
C THR A 247 45.53 -16.16 -39.27
N PHE A 248 44.38 -15.77 -38.73
CA PHE A 248 44.12 -15.70 -37.30
C PHE A 248 43.25 -16.86 -36.84
N TYR A 249 43.64 -17.47 -35.73
CA TYR A 249 42.98 -18.59 -35.07
C TYR A 249 42.53 -18.15 -33.69
N ASP A 250 41.26 -18.35 -33.36
CA ASP A 250 40.70 -18.15 -32.03
C ASP A 250 39.65 -19.23 -31.76
N TYR A 251 40.12 -20.34 -31.20
CA TYR A 251 39.26 -21.50 -30.91
C TYR A 251 38.30 -21.27 -29.75
N ASN A 252 38.34 -20.12 -29.08
CA ASN A 252 37.32 -19.77 -28.09
C ASN A 252 36.01 -19.35 -28.78
N TYR A 253 36.07 -18.84 -30.01
CA TYR A 253 34.90 -18.30 -30.72
C TYR A 253 34.66 -18.94 -32.10
N PHE A 254 35.69 -19.45 -32.77
CA PHE A 254 35.59 -19.91 -34.16
C PHE A 254 36.23 -21.29 -34.34
N ALA A 255 35.59 -22.14 -35.15
CA ALA A 255 36.18 -23.42 -35.57
C ALA A 255 37.18 -23.23 -36.74
N ASP A 256 36.88 -22.28 -37.63
CA ASP A 256 37.69 -21.98 -38.82
C ASP A 256 38.51 -20.70 -38.63
N PRO A 257 39.74 -20.63 -39.17
CA PRO A 257 40.56 -19.43 -39.10
C PRO A 257 40.05 -18.30 -40.00
N MET A 258 40.47 -17.07 -39.71
CA MET A 258 40.04 -15.87 -40.43
C MET A 258 41.21 -15.04 -40.97
N LYS A 259 40.99 -14.36 -42.09
CA LYS A 259 41.95 -13.38 -42.64
C LYS A 259 41.69 -11.97 -42.11
N GLY A 260 42.78 -11.23 -41.85
CA GLY A 260 42.67 -9.86 -41.38
C GLY A 260 43.99 -9.13 -41.23
N VAL A 261 43.94 -8.03 -40.48
CA VAL A 261 45.09 -7.18 -40.18
C VAL A 261 45.51 -7.39 -38.73
N PHE A 262 46.80 -7.65 -38.53
CA PHE A 262 47.45 -7.71 -37.23
C PHE A 262 48.16 -6.39 -36.93
N GLU A 263 47.99 -5.86 -35.74
CA GLU A 263 48.73 -4.70 -35.24
C GLU A 263 49.38 -5.02 -33.90
N GLU A 264 50.62 -4.57 -33.74
CA GLU A 264 51.40 -4.77 -32.54
C GLU A 264 52.06 -3.47 -32.09
N LYS A 265 52.09 -3.27 -30.78
CA LYS A 265 52.75 -2.15 -30.11
C LYS A 265 53.20 -2.56 -28.72
N VAL A 266 54.51 -2.49 -28.50
CA VAL A 266 55.10 -2.72 -27.18
C VAL A 266 54.87 -1.49 -26.29
N LEU A 267 54.26 -1.67 -25.13
CA LEU A 267 53.85 -0.59 -24.21
C LEU A 267 54.51 -0.74 -22.82
N ALA A 268 54.66 0.34 -22.09
CA ALA A 268 55.18 0.28 -20.72
C ALA A 268 54.14 -0.26 -19.73
N ASN A 269 54.57 -1.08 -18.76
CA ASN A 269 53.76 -1.51 -17.61
C ASN A 269 52.43 -2.21 -17.96
N VAL A 270 52.46 -3.11 -18.94
CA VAL A 270 51.29 -3.89 -19.36
C VAL A 270 51.11 -5.10 -18.44
N SER A 271 49.99 -5.15 -17.71
CA SER A 271 49.48 -6.41 -17.14
C SER A 271 48.57 -7.09 -18.15
N GLU A 272 48.33 -8.40 -18.00
CA GLU A 272 47.31 -9.12 -18.78
C GLU A 272 45.98 -8.36 -18.76
N GLU A 273 45.64 -7.79 -17.59
CA GLU A 273 44.45 -6.98 -17.34
C GLU A 273 44.39 -5.60 -18.04
N LYS A 274 45.51 -5.11 -18.55
CA LYS A 274 45.59 -3.83 -19.26
C LYS A 274 46.09 -3.96 -20.70
N ALA A 275 46.41 -5.18 -21.14
CA ALA A 275 46.83 -5.46 -22.51
C ALA A 275 45.79 -4.99 -23.53
N THR A 276 46.23 -4.13 -24.46
CA THR A 276 45.44 -3.67 -25.61
C THR A 276 46.04 -4.10 -26.95
N TYR A 277 47.20 -4.76 -26.90
CA TYR A 277 47.89 -5.43 -28.00
C TYR A 277 48.27 -6.84 -27.50
N PRO A 278 48.42 -7.84 -28.38
CA PRO A 278 48.29 -7.73 -29.84
C PRO A 278 46.85 -7.43 -30.28
N ARG A 279 46.71 -6.88 -31.50
CA ARG A 279 45.41 -6.59 -32.10
C ARG A 279 45.22 -7.35 -33.39
N PHE A 280 44.01 -7.87 -33.58
CA PHE A 280 43.56 -8.43 -34.83
C PHE A 280 42.26 -7.75 -35.25
N THR A 281 42.11 -7.47 -36.55
CA THR A 281 40.85 -7.00 -37.15
C THR A 281 40.55 -7.84 -38.38
N SER A 282 39.41 -8.54 -38.36
CA SER A 282 38.95 -9.37 -39.48
C SER A 282 38.54 -8.50 -40.68
N TYR A 283 38.76 -9.01 -41.90
CA TYR A 283 38.19 -8.38 -43.10
C TYR A 283 36.68 -8.63 -43.25
N SER A 284 36.14 -9.64 -42.55
CA SER A 284 34.72 -9.95 -42.60
C SER A 284 33.94 -8.92 -41.79
N ALA A 285 33.12 -8.13 -42.48
CA ALA A 285 32.25 -7.13 -41.85
C ALA A 285 31.08 -7.75 -41.05
N ARG A 286 30.86 -9.07 -41.18
CA ARG A 286 29.79 -9.79 -40.49
C ARG A 286 30.16 -11.25 -40.29
N LEU A 287 30.27 -11.64 -39.03
CA LEU A 287 30.55 -12.98 -38.53
C LEU A 287 29.49 -13.33 -37.50
N GLU A 288 29.14 -14.62 -37.42
CA GLU A 288 28.22 -15.14 -36.41
C GLU A 288 29.01 -15.94 -35.39
N ILE A 289 28.95 -15.51 -34.13
CA ILE A 289 29.57 -16.18 -32.99
C ILE A 289 28.44 -16.68 -32.10
N ASN A 290 28.21 -17.98 -32.16
CA ASN A 290 27.21 -18.63 -31.32
C ASN A 290 27.73 -18.81 -29.90
N ASN A 291 26.86 -18.60 -28.91
CA ASN A 291 27.16 -18.80 -27.50
C ASN A 291 28.41 -18.05 -26.99
N ILE A 292 28.53 -16.74 -27.27
CA ILE A 292 29.50 -15.88 -26.57
C ILE A 292 29.29 -15.91 -25.03
N SER A 293 28.08 -16.27 -24.61
CA SER A 293 27.71 -16.83 -23.32
C SER A 293 26.56 -17.81 -23.56
N GLU A 294 26.25 -18.69 -22.62
CA GLU A 294 25.15 -19.65 -22.75
C GLU A 294 23.82 -18.95 -23.13
N GLY A 295 23.31 -19.28 -24.33
CA GLY A 295 22.07 -18.70 -24.87
C GLY A 295 22.21 -17.27 -25.40
N VAL A 296 23.42 -16.77 -25.59
CA VAL A 296 23.71 -15.42 -26.09
C VAL A 296 24.62 -15.49 -27.31
N ASP A 297 24.13 -15.02 -28.45
CA ASP A 297 24.89 -15.00 -29.70
C ASP A 297 25.31 -13.58 -30.09
N TYR A 298 26.33 -13.47 -30.92
CA TYR A 298 26.82 -12.22 -31.49
C TYR A 298 26.87 -12.30 -33.03
N ILE A 299 26.46 -11.22 -33.70
CA ILE A 299 26.53 -11.08 -35.15
C ILE A 299 27.12 -9.72 -35.50
N GLY A 300 28.27 -9.68 -36.20
CA GLY A 300 28.89 -8.45 -36.66
C GLY A 300 30.38 -8.60 -36.99
N GLY A 301 31.08 -7.50 -37.21
CA GLY A 301 32.52 -7.49 -37.45
C GLY A 301 33.31 -7.85 -36.18
N PHE A 302 34.47 -8.48 -36.35
CA PHE A 302 35.28 -8.96 -35.24
C PHE A 302 36.67 -8.33 -35.23
N SER A 303 37.01 -7.70 -34.10
CA SER A 303 38.39 -7.32 -33.78
C SER A 303 38.75 -7.77 -32.37
N LEU A 304 39.92 -8.34 -32.18
CA LEU A 304 40.44 -8.71 -30.86
C LEU A 304 41.53 -7.73 -30.44
N HIS A 305 41.29 -6.92 -29.41
CA HIS A 305 42.24 -5.94 -28.87
C HIS A 305 42.75 -6.39 -27.49
N GLY A 306 43.93 -7.01 -27.42
CA GLY A 306 44.35 -7.74 -26.23
C GLY A 306 43.31 -8.81 -25.90
N ARG A 307 42.60 -8.70 -24.77
CA ARG A 307 41.48 -9.62 -24.42
C ARG A 307 40.07 -9.08 -24.67
N LYS A 308 39.96 -7.88 -25.23
CA LYS A 308 38.67 -7.25 -25.51
C LYS A 308 38.30 -7.54 -26.95
N VAL A 309 37.20 -8.25 -27.15
CA VAL A 309 36.59 -8.34 -28.47
C VAL A 309 35.82 -7.04 -28.71
N ILE A 310 36.11 -6.37 -29.81
CA ILE A 310 35.37 -5.22 -30.32
C ILE A 310 34.51 -5.75 -31.45
N GLY A 311 33.21 -5.87 -31.15
CA GLY A 311 32.21 -6.20 -32.14
C GLY A 311 31.76 -4.93 -32.86
N SER A 312 31.82 -4.88 -34.18
CA SER A 312 31.51 -3.67 -34.96
C SER A 312 30.35 -3.88 -35.95
N GLY A 313 29.51 -2.86 -36.07
CA GLY A 313 28.60 -2.71 -37.20
C GLY A 313 29.33 -2.12 -38.41
N ASN A 314 28.58 -1.88 -39.49
CA ASN A 314 29.03 -1.09 -40.64
C ASN A 314 28.01 0.03 -40.93
N ASP A 315 28.33 0.89 -41.91
CA ASP A 315 27.50 2.05 -42.29
C ASP A 315 26.05 1.70 -42.67
N LYS A 316 25.76 0.43 -43.00
CA LYS A 316 24.43 -0.04 -43.42
C LYS A 316 23.70 -0.84 -42.34
N GLN A 317 24.42 -1.49 -41.42
CA GLN A 317 23.85 -2.42 -40.45
C GLN A 317 24.63 -2.41 -39.14
N ASP A 318 23.90 -2.33 -38.03
CA ASP A 318 24.45 -2.53 -36.69
C ASP A 318 25.01 -3.96 -36.50
N ALA A 319 25.90 -4.11 -35.52
CA ALA A 319 26.14 -5.41 -34.93
C ALA A 319 24.98 -5.78 -33.99
N TYR A 320 24.81 -7.07 -33.72
CA TYR A 320 23.75 -7.59 -32.86
C TYR A 320 24.28 -8.50 -31.76
N VAL A 321 23.71 -8.37 -30.56
CA VAL A 321 23.77 -9.38 -29.51
C VAL A 321 22.36 -9.92 -29.30
N ILE A 322 22.19 -11.24 -29.38
CA ILE A 322 20.88 -11.90 -29.38
C ILE A 322 20.80 -12.83 -28.18
N PHE A 323 19.88 -12.56 -27.27
CA PHE A 323 19.54 -13.42 -26.14
C PHE A 323 18.41 -14.36 -26.56
N LYS A 324 18.64 -15.67 -26.38
CA LYS A 324 17.66 -16.72 -26.64
C LYS A 324 16.94 -17.11 -25.35
N ARG A 325 15.66 -17.44 -25.49
CA ARG A 325 14.83 -18.10 -24.46
C ARG A 325 14.08 -19.23 -25.13
N ASP A 326 14.11 -20.43 -24.53
CA ASP A 326 13.55 -21.65 -25.13
C ASP A 326 14.07 -21.89 -26.56
N ASN A 327 15.37 -21.62 -26.78
CA ASN A 327 16.08 -21.66 -28.08
C ASN A 327 15.55 -20.70 -29.16
N LYS A 328 14.68 -19.75 -28.83
CA LYS A 328 14.17 -18.72 -29.75
C LYS A 328 14.73 -17.34 -29.40
N PRO A 329 15.02 -16.48 -30.38
CA PRO A 329 15.39 -15.08 -30.12
C PRO A 329 14.31 -14.39 -29.28
N PHE A 330 14.70 -13.85 -28.12
CA PHE A 330 13.81 -13.15 -27.21
C PHE A 330 14.17 -11.68 -27.07
N LEU A 331 15.46 -11.36 -26.95
CA LEU A 331 15.93 -9.97 -26.90
C LEU A 331 17.09 -9.77 -27.89
N ARG A 332 16.95 -8.78 -28.76
CA ARG A 332 17.99 -8.34 -29.70
C ARG A 332 18.48 -6.96 -29.31
N MET A 333 19.78 -6.83 -29.11
CA MET A 333 20.47 -5.57 -28.91
C MET A 333 21.21 -5.19 -30.20
N GLY A 334 20.96 -4.01 -30.77
CA GLY A 334 21.64 -3.51 -31.97
C GLY A 334 22.51 -2.30 -31.67
N ALA A 335 23.80 -2.33 -32.02
CA ALA A 335 24.70 -1.20 -31.83
C ALA A 335 25.82 -1.14 -32.88
N GLN A 336 26.36 0.05 -33.09
CA GLN A 336 27.56 0.25 -33.92
C GLN A 336 28.82 -0.39 -33.31
N THR A 337 28.89 -0.48 -31.99
CA THR A 337 30.03 -1.11 -31.30
C THR A 337 29.60 -1.81 -30.01
N PHE A 338 30.00 -3.07 -29.87
CA PHE A 338 29.98 -3.82 -28.61
C PHE A 338 31.40 -4.06 -28.12
N ILE A 339 31.61 -3.88 -26.82
CA ILE A 339 32.84 -4.31 -26.15
C ILE A 339 32.50 -5.59 -25.40
N ILE A 340 33.01 -6.71 -25.90
CA ILE A 340 32.83 -8.05 -25.35
C ILE A 340 34.10 -8.41 -24.57
N LYS A 341 33.94 -8.71 -23.28
CA LYS A 341 34.98 -9.22 -22.39
C LYS A 341 34.47 -10.52 -21.74
N PRO A 342 35.36 -11.37 -21.20
CA PRO A 342 34.94 -12.57 -20.48
C PRO A 342 33.94 -12.30 -19.35
N GLU A 343 34.06 -11.15 -18.66
CA GLU A 343 33.21 -10.83 -17.52
C GLU A 343 31.91 -10.10 -17.91
N GLN A 344 31.92 -9.38 -19.05
CA GLN A 344 30.79 -8.53 -19.43
C GLN A 344 30.77 -8.18 -20.92
N VAL A 345 29.56 -7.92 -21.44
CA VAL A 345 29.33 -7.30 -22.74
C VAL A 345 28.67 -5.94 -22.54
N VAL A 346 29.21 -4.90 -23.18
CA VAL A 346 28.68 -3.53 -23.03
C VAL A 346 28.57 -2.78 -24.35
N ALA A 347 27.58 -1.90 -24.45
CA ALA A 347 27.45 -0.90 -25.51
C ALA A 347 26.91 0.42 -24.94
N GLN A 348 27.44 1.54 -25.42
CA GLN A 348 27.06 2.88 -24.91
C GLN A 348 25.68 3.32 -25.40
N VAL A 349 25.36 2.98 -26.65
CA VAL A 349 24.07 3.24 -27.29
C VAL A 349 23.71 1.99 -28.08
N ALA A 350 22.71 1.25 -27.59
CA ALA A 350 22.20 0.06 -28.25
C ALA A 350 20.67 0.12 -28.33
N SER A 351 20.11 -0.08 -29.52
CA SER A 351 18.69 -0.34 -29.68
C SER A 351 18.34 -1.67 -29.02
N ALA A 352 17.16 -1.76 -28.41
CA ALA A 352 16.65 -2.98 -27.79
C ALA A 352 15.33 -3.37 -28.45
N THR A 353 15.19 -4.63 -28.84
CA THR A 353 13.93 -5.22 -29.30
C THR A 353 13.68 -6.51 -28.53
N MET A 354 12.68 -6.50 -27.66
CA MET A 354 12.24 -7.68 -26.91
C MET A 354 10.97 -8.23 -27.53
N TYR A 355 10.99 -9.47 -28.00
CA TYR A 355 9.89 -10.10 -28.70
C TYR A 355 8.89 -10.71 -27.71
N ILE A 356 7.61 -10.34 -27.86
CA ILE A 356 6.48 -10.82 -27.06
C ILE A 356 5.42 -11.34 -28.02
N ARG A 357 5.45 -12.64 -28.33
CA ARG A 357 4.59 -13.24 -29.38
C ARG A 357 4.80 -12.55 -30.74
N GLU A 358 3.78 -11.85 -31.25
CA GLU A 358 3.82 -11.06 -32.49
C GLU A 358 4.15 -9.57 -32.23
N ASP A 359 4.16 -9.19 -30.95
CA ASP A 359 4.41 -7.84 -30.44
C ASP A 359 5.86 -7.67 -29.94
N SER A 360 6.22 -6.44 -29.54
CA SER A 360 7.53 -6.18 -28.93
C SER A 360 7.55 -5.03 -27.93
N ILE A 361 8.54 -5.07 -27.03
CA ILE A 361 9.02 -3.90 -26.30
C ILE A 361 10.27 -3.38 -27.02
N TYR A 362 10.19 -2.15 -27.54
CA TYR A 362 11.23 -1.53 -28.34
C TYR A 362 11.77 -0.25 -27.70
N HIS A 363 13.08 -0.02 -27.84
CA HIS A 363 13.71 1.25 -27.52
C HIS A 363 14.87 1.55 -28.49
N PRO A 364 15.00 2.79 -29.01
CA PRO A 364 15.97 3.11 -30.06
C PRO A 364 17.43 3.20 -29.62
N GLY A 365 17.74 3.54 -28.36
CA GLY A 365 19.12 3.54 -27.88
C GLY A 365 19.26 3.59 -26.36
N LEU A 366 19.97 2.63 -25.77
CA LEU A 366 20.16 2.42 -24.33
C LEU A 366 21.61 2.15 -24.00
N SER A 367 22.04 2.48 -22.78
CA SER A 367 23.29 1.95 -22.25
C SER A 367 23.08 0.47 -21.89
N PHE A 368 23.69 -0.42 -22.64
CA PHE A 368 23.57 -1.87 -22.48
C PHE A 368 24.74 -2.43 -21.68
N LYS A 369 24.43 -3.24 -20.67
CA LYS A 369 25.40 -4.03 -19.91
C LYS A 369 24.84 -5.43 -19.67
N PHE A 370 25.64 -6.44 -19.97
CA PHE A 370 25.38 -7.82 -19.62
C PHE A 370 26.57 -8.36 -18.84
N PHE A 371 26.33 -8.78 -17.60
CA PHE A 371 27.32 -9.41 -16.75
C PHE A 371 27.24 -10.92 -16.94
N VAL A 372 28.31 -11.51 -17.50
CA VAL A 372 28.31 -12.89 -18.01
C VAL A 372 28.16 -13.90 -16.86
N LYS A 373 28.91 -13.72 -15.77
CA LYS A 373 28.92 -14.63 -14.62
C LYS A 373 27.61 -14.60 -13.84
N GLU A 374 27.08 -13.39 -13.60
CA GLU A 374 25.82 -13.19 -12.88
C GLU A 374 24.59 -13.46 -13.76
N ARG A 375 24.78 -13.65 -15.07
CA ARG A 375 23.72 -13.74 -16.09
C ARG A 375 22.70 -12.60 -15.97
N LYS A 376 23.22 -11.41 -15.64
CA LYS A 376 22.43 -10.20 -15.36
C LYS A 376 22.54 -9.21 -16.50
N LEU A 377 21.41 -8.88 -17.10
CA LEU A 377 21.26 -7.84 -18.10
C LEU A 377 20.71 -6.55 -17.48
N THR A 378 21.24 -5.41 -17.89
CA THR A 378 20.80 -4.09 -17.45
C THR A 378 20.80 -3.13 -18.63
N LEU A 379 19.65 -2.49 -18.85
CA LEU A 379 19.47 -1.41 -19.83
C LEU A 379 19.20 -0.10 -19.08
N ILE A 380 20.02 0.91 -19.32
CA ILE A 380 19.98 2.17 -18.57
C ILE A 380 19.67 3.33 -19.51
N ARG A 381 18.70 4.16 -19.12
CA ARG A 381 18.43 5.49 -19.68
C ARG A 381 19.10 6.51 -18.77
N ASP A 382 20.20 7.11 -19.22
CA ASP A 382 20.93 8.16 -18.50
C ASP A 382 20.42 9.58 -18.83
N HIS A 383 19.24 9.66 -19.47
CA HIS A 383 18.57 10.90 -19.86
C HIS A 383 19.40 11.85 -20.74
N GLN A 384 20.32 11.31 -21.55
CA GLN A 384 21.07 12.08 -22.55
C GLN A 384 20.79 11.61 -23.99
N GLY A 385 20.58 12.57 -24.90
CA GLY A 385 20.39 12.29 -26.33
C GLY A 385 19.21 11.36 -26.60
N ILE A 386 19.42 10.33 -27.43
CA ILE A 386 18.38 9.39 -27.86
C ILE A 386 17.78 8.55 -26.72
N LYS A 387 18.50 8.40 -25.59
CA LYS A 387 18.07 7.65 -24.40
C LYS A 387 16.91 8.32 -23.66
N LEU A 388 16.57 9.56 -24.01
CA LEU A 388 15.41 10.28 -23.49
C LEU A 388 14.08 9.69 -23.98
N THR A 389 14.06 9.08 -25.15
CA THR A 389 12.87 8.43 -25.73
C THR A 389 12.27 7.39 -24.75
N PRO A 390 10.95 7.22 -24.64
CA PRO A 390 10.36 6.15 -23.84
C PRO A 390 10.57 4.77 -24.50
N TYR A 391 10.32 3.71 -23.74
CA TYR A 391 10.11 2.37 -24.30
C TYR A 391 8.71 2.29 -24.93
N PHE A 392 8.58 1.56 -26.04
CA PHE A 392 7.31 1.33 -26.72
C PHE A 392 6.92 -0.12 -26.53
N ASP A 393 5.78 -0.38 -25.89
CA ASP A 393 5.24 -1.72 -25.67
C ASP A 393 3.98 -1.92 -26.52
N SER A 394 4.12 -2.63 -27.65
CA SER A 394 2.98 -2.89 -28.55
C SER A 394 2.03 -3.96 -28.02
N TYR A 395 2.48 -4.82 -27.09
CA TYR A 395 1.64 -5.86 -26.49
C TYR A 395 0.62 -5.25 -25.52
N HIS A 396 1.11 -4.40 -24.62
CA HIS A 396 0.27 -3.67 -23.67
C HIS A 396 -0.35 -2.40 -24.26
N GLN A 397 0.14 -1.93 -25.42
CA GLN A 397 -0.24 -0.67 -26.06
C GLN A 397 0.03 0.56 -25.16
N VAL A 398 1.24 0.61 -24.59
CA VAL A 398 1.69 1.72 -23.73
C VAL A 398 3.11 2.20 -24.06
N ASP A 399 3.32 3.50 -23.91
CA ASP A 399 4.63 4.13 -23.81
C ASP A 399 5.10 4.06 -22.35
N MET A 400 6.33 3.62 -22.10
CA MET A 400 6.87 3.44 -20.74
C MET A 400 8.10 4.32 -20.50
N ASP A 401 8.03 5.17 -19.48
CA ASP A 401 9.12 6.03 -19.03
C ASP A 401 9.62 5.60 -17.64
N PHE A 402 10.78 4.93 -17.62
CA PHE A 402 11.52 4.54 -16.42
C PHE A 402 13.04 4.55 -16.70
N GLU A 403 13.87 4.57 -15.66
CA GLU A 403 15.33 4.72 -15.82
C GLU A 403 16.06 3.42 -16.18
N THR A 404 15.69 2.29 -15.55
CA THR A 404 16.43 1.03 -15.69
C THR A 404 15.51 -0.17 -15.89
N LEU A 405 15.82 -0.99 -16.90
CA LEU A 405 15.32 -2.36 -17.08
C LEU A 405 16.39 -3.33 -16.59
N GLU A 406 16.05 -4.19 -15.64
CA GLU A 406 16.91 -5.30 -15.21
C GLU A 406 16.25 -6.65 -15.45
N TRP A 407 17.05 -7.58 -15.99
CA TRP A 407 16.63 -8.94 -16.23
C TRP A 407 17.74 -9.91 -15.82
N GLN A 408 17.43 -10.85 -14.94
CA GLN A 408 18.24 -12.05 -14.79
C GLN A 408 17.82 -13.01 -15.90
N VAL A 409 18.72 -13.33 -16.83
CA VAL A 409 18.35 -13.96 -18.11
C VAL A 409 17.62 -15.30 -17.92
N ASP A 410 17.91 -16.02 -16.83
CA ASP A 410 17.25 -17.30 -16.50
C ASP A 410 15.96 -17.14 -15.67
N SER A 411 15.62 -15.91 -15.27
CA SER A 411 14.42 -15.60 -14.51
C SER A 411 13.22 -15.38 -15.42
N PRO A 412 12.01 -15.86 -15.04
CA PRO A 412 10.78 -15.57 -15.76
C PRO A 412 10.23 -14.15 -15.47
N MET A 413 11.05 -13.22 -14.96
CA MET A 413 10.60 -11.89 -14.54
C MET A 413 11.61 -10.80 -14.91
N ILE A 414 11.09 -9.69 -15.43
CA ILE A 414 11.85 -8.45 -15.70
C ILE A 414 11.40 -7.36 -14.74
N GLN A 415 12.34 -6.55 -14.26
CA GLN A 415 12.06 -5.46 -13.33
C GLN A 415 12.32 -4.11 -14.00
N PHE A 416 11.37 -3.19 -13.87
CA PHE A 416 11.49 -1.80 -14.29
C PHE A 416 11.59 -0.93 -13.04
N LYS A 417 12.68 -0.17 -12.93
CA LYS A 417 13.00 0.54 -11.71
C LYS A 417 13.78 1.82 -11.99
N ASN A 418 13.84 2.65 -10.96
CA ASN A 418 14.74 3.79 -10.93
C ASN A 418 16.18 3.36 -10.66
N LEU A 419 17.12 4.21 -11.05
CA LEU A 419 18.53 4.02 -10.90
C LEU A 419 18.88 3.91 -9.41
N THR A 420 19.66 2.89 -9.06
CA THR A 420 20.04 2.65 -7.66
C THR A 420 20.92 3.80 -7.16
N GLY A 421 20.50 4.45 -6.06
CA GLY A 421 21.18 5.63 -5.51
C GLY A 421 20.73 6.98 -6.12
N GLY A 422 19.80 6.96 -7.08
CA GLY A 422 19.16 8.17 -7.60
C GLY A 422 18.11 8.77 -6.65
N THR A 423 17.73 10.02 -6.89
CA THR A 423 16.64 10.70 -6.18
C THR A 423 15.26 10.48 -6.82
N LYS A 424 15.23 9.98 -8.06
CA LYS A 424 14.01 9.75 -8.83
C LYS A 424 13.25 8.53 -8.29
N THR A 425 11.93 8.64 -8.14
CA THR A 425 11.05 7.57 -7.63
C THR A 425 9.87 7.27 -8.55
N ASP A 426 9.71 8.04 -9.62
CA ASP A 426 8.59 7.99 -10.55
C ASP A 426 8.88 7.15 -11.79
N ALA A 427 7.84 6.46 -12.27
CA ALA A 427 7.80 5.85 -13.60
C ALA A 427 6.40 6.06 -14.18
N ILE A 428 6.31 6.21 -15.50
CA ILE A 428 5.06 6.56 -16.17
C ILE A 428 4.78 5.52 -17.27
N PHE A 429 3.55 5.02 -17.32
CA PHE A 429 3.07 4.12 -18.37
C PHE A 429 1.82 4.76 -18.96
N VAL A 430 1.84 5.15 -20.23
CA VAL A 430 0.75 5.93 -20.86
C VAL A 430 0.21 5.18 -22.06
N SER A 431 -1.11 5.14 -22.24
CA SER A 431 -1.73 4.56 -23.45
C SER A 431 -1.12 5.13 -24.74
N SER A 432 -0.94 4.29 -25.75
CA SER A 432 -0.54 4.73 -27.09
C SER A 432 -1.57 5.66 -27.75
N ASP A 433 -2.84 5.59 -27.33
CA ASP A 433 -3.95 6.42 -27.82
C ASP A 433 -4.30 7.58 -26.86
N TYR A 434 -3.46 7.81 -25.84
CA TYR A 434 -3.62 8.91 -24.90
C TYR A 434 -3.59 10.26 -25.61
N PHE A 435 -4.51 11.16 -25.28
CA PHE A 435 -4.49 12.56 -25.74
C PHE A 435 -4.89 13.52 -24.63
N SER A 436 -4.23 14.68 -24.58
CA SER A 436 -4.61 15.80 -23.72
C SER A 436 -4.60 17.11 -24.49
N LYS A 437 -5.76 17.76 -24.56
CA LYS A 437 -5.92 19.06 -25.25
C LYS A 437 -5.04 20.14 -24.64
N ASN A 438 -4.92 20.17 -23.31
CA ASN A 438 -4.05 21.10 -22.60
C ASN A 438 -2.57 20.86 -22.93
N ALA A 439 -2.14 19.59 -22.97
CA ALA A 439 -0.77 19.25 -23.36
C ALA A 439 -0.48 19.61 -24.82
N TYR A 440 -1.42 19.33 -25.73
CA TYR A 440 -1.33 19.73 -27.15
C TYR A 440 -1.18 21.25 -27.28
N LEU A 441 -2.13 22.04 -26.76
CA LEU A 441 -2.06 23.51 -26.84
C LEU A 441 -0.79 24.08 -26.18
N GLY A 442 -0.34 23.48 -25.08
CA GLY A 442 0.91 23.85 -24.41
C GLY A 442 2.16 23.68 -25.28
N MET A 443 2.19 22.71 -26.20
CA MET A 443 3.33 22.50 -27.11
C MET A 443 3.50 23.60 -28.16
N MET A 444 2.44 24.38 -28.44
CA MET A 444 2.51 25.48 -29.40
C MET A 444 3.43 26.61 -28.90
N GLY A 445 3.49 26.85 -27.58
CA GLY A 445 4.28 27.92 -27.00
C GLY A 445 3.99 29.28 -27.65
N LEU A 446 5.04 29.95 -28.14
CA LEU A 446 4.94 31.23 -28.88
C LEU A 446 4.94 31.05 -30.41
N SER A 447 4.90 29.82 -30.92
CA SER A 447 4.91 29.52 -32.35
C SER A 447 3.56 29.84 -32.99
N THR A 448 3.56 30.24 -34.28
CA THR A 448 2.33 30.47 -35.06
C THR A 448 1.71 29.19 -35.61
N LYS A 449 2.51 28.11 -35.75
CA LYS A 449 2.05 26.77 -36.14
C LYS A 449 2.37 25.76 -35.05
N HIS A 450 1.44 24.86 -34.80
CA HIS A 450 1.63 23.76 -33.85
C HIS A 450 2.74 22.81 -34.34
N PRO A 451 3.69 22.39 -33.49
CA PRO A 451 4.83 21.57 -33.89
C PRO A 451 4.43 20.22 -34.51
N LEU A 452 3.44 19.54 -33.92
CA LEU A 452 2.92 18.27 -34.47
C LEU A 452 2.21 18.47 -35.82
N TYR A 453 1.50 19.59 -35.97
CA TYR A 453 0.82 19.91 -37.23
C TYR A 453 1.84 20.17 -38.35
N MET A 454 2.94 20.86 -38.04
CA MET A 454 4.02 21.13 -38.99
C MET A 454 4.63 19.85 -39.57
N VAL A 455 4.91 18.86 -38.71
CA VAL A 455 5.42 17.55 -39.14
C VAL A 455 4.35 16.76 -39.90
N ASN A 456 3.10 16.77 -39.43
CA ASN A 456 1.97 16.11 -40.08
C ASN A 456 1.72 16.66 -41.51
N ASP A 457 1.75 17.98 -41.68
CA ASP A 457 1.53 18.64 -42.97
C ASP A 457 2.63 18.26 -43.98
N LEU A 458 3.91 18.32 -43.57
CA LEU A 458 5.01 17.89 -44.44
C LEU A 458 4.92 16.40 -44.79
N SER A 459 4.65 15.55 -43.80
CA SER A 459 4.47 14.12 -44.00
C SER A 459 3.37 13.81 -45.02
N GLY A 460 2.24 14.53 -44.94
CA GLY A 460 1.14 14.40 -45.90
C GLY A 460 1.49 14.93 -47.30
N GLN A 461 2.28 16.00 -47.41
CA GLN A 461 2.75 16.52 -48.71
C GLN A 461 3.72 15.56 -49.42
N LEU A 462 4.54 14.83 -48.65
CA LEU A 462 5.51 13.87 -49.17
C LEU A 462 4.95 12.44 -49.31
N ASP A 463 3.74 12.17 -48.82
CA ASP A 463 3.12 10.84 -48.73
C ASP A 463 4.05 9.79 -48.08
N THR A 464 4.72 10.17 -46.99
CA THR A 464 5.66 9.31 -46.27
C THR A 464 5.76 9.69 -44.80
N ASN A 465 6.02 8.69 -43.95
CA ASN A 465 6.39 8.89 -42.56
C ASN A 465 7.91 9.00 -42.36
N TYR A 466 8.72 8.78 -43.39
CA TYR A 466 10.16 8.91 -43.35
C TYR A 466 10.59 10.28 -43.91
N ILE A 467 11.17 11.13 -43.06
CA ILE A 467 11.52 12.50 -43.43
C ILE A 467 12.99 12.76 -43.09
N THR A 468 13.76 13.27 -44.05
CA THR A 468 15.14 13.70 -43.79
C THR A 468 15.17 15.07 -43.10
N VAL A 469 16.20 15.32 -42.31
CA VAL A 469 16.39 16.63 -41.66
C VAL A 469 16.45 17.75 -42.71
N ASP A 470 17.02 17.48 -43.89
CA ASP A 470 17.13 18.43 -45.00
C ASP A 470 15.74 18.79 -45.56
N GLN A 471 14.88 17.78 -45.80
CA GLN A 471 13.48 18.01 -46.23
C GLN A 471 12.69 18.84 -45.20
N PHE A 472 12.88 18.55 -43.91
CA PHE A 472 12.23 19.33 -42.86
C PHE A 472 12.80 20.75 -42.75
N ALA A 473 14.09 20.94 -43.00
CA ALA A 473 14.73 22.26 -43.01
C ALA A 473 14.19 23.16 -44.12
N GLU A 474 14.05 22.61 -45.33
CA GLU A 474 13.49 23.32 -46.48
C GLU A 474 12.04 23.74 -46.23
N TYR A 475 11.24 22.87 -45.61
CA TYR A 475 9.84 23.15 -45.29
C TYR A 475 9.65 24.11 -44.11
N SER A 476 10.38 23.91 -43.02
CA SER A 476 10.20 24.67 -41.77
C SER A 476 10.91 26.02 -41.76
N LEU A 477 11.88 26.23 -42.66
CA LEU A 477 12.77 27.41 -42.70
C LEU A 477 13.58 27.62 -41.41
N MET A 478 13.72 26.58 -40.59
CA MET A 478 14.51 26.61 -39.36
C MET A 478 15.99 26.35 -39.64
N SER A 479 16.88 26.88 -38.80
CA SER A 479 18.30 26.49 -38.84
C SER A 479 18.49 25.05 -38.35
N TYR A 480 19.55 24.36 -38.80
CA TYR A 480 19.85 22.98 -38.38
C TYR A 480 19.90 22.82 -36.85
N THR A 481 20.47 23.79 -36.13
CA THR A 481 20.54 23.75 -34.65
C THR A 481 19.15 23.80 -34.01
N GLN A 482 18.23 24.60 -34.56
CA GLN A 482 16.85 24.68 -34.09
C GLN A 482 16.08 23.39 -34.40
N ILE A 483 16.25 22.83 -35.60
CA ILE A 483 15.62 21.58 -36.02
C ILE A 483 16.06 20.43 -35.12
N GLN A 484 17.35 20.36 -34.79
CA GLN A 484 17.86 19.31 -33.92
C GLN A 484 17.19 19.35 -32.54
N GLY A 485 17.09 20.54 -31.92
CA GLY A 485 16.39 20.69 -30.64
C GLY A 485 14.90 20.34 -30.75
N PHE A 486 14.25 20.77 -31.83
CA PHE A 486 12.84 20.49 -32.12
C PHE A 486 12.56 18.98 -32.29
N LEU A 487 13.34 18.27 -33.11
CA LEU A 487 13.17 16.85 -33.36
C LEU A 487 13.53 16.01 -32.12
N LEU A 488 14.54 16.41 -31.35
CA LEU A 488 14.84 15.76 -30.07
C LEU A 488 13.67 15.89 -29.09
N ASP A 489 13.05 17.07 -29.01
CA ASP A 489 11.89 17.29 -28.15
C ASP A 489 10.68 16.43 -28.55
N LEU A 490 10.39 16.34 -29.86
CA LEU A 490 9.32 15.48 -30.37
C LEU A 490 9.62 13.98 -30.18
N SER A 491 10.89 13.59 -30.32
CA SER A 491 11.32 12.21 -30.06
C SER A 491 11.21 11.86 -28.58
N TYR A 492 11.57 12.78 -27.68
CA TYR A 492 11.41 12.62 -26.24
C TYR A 492 9.94 12.41 -25.85
N LYS A 493 9.03 13.15 -26.47
CA LYS A 493 7.58 13.01 -26.25
C LYS A 493 6.96 11.77 -26.96
N GLY A 494 7.77 11.02 -27.70
CA GLY A 494 7.36 9.79 -28.38
C GLY A 494 6.59 10.01 -29.68
N PHE A 495 6.61 11.20 -30.27
CA PHE A 495 5.88 11.51 -31.51
C PHE A 495 6.63 11.10 -32.78
N ILE A 496 7.95 11.03 -32.71
CA ILE A 496 8.82 10.61 -33.81
C ILE A 496 9.93 9.70 -33.29
N ASN A 497 10.51 8.89 -34.18
CA ASN A 497 11.80 8.24 -33.94
C ASN A 497 12.87 9.05 -34.66
N TYR A 498 13.63 9.87 -33.94
CA TYR A 498 14.69 10.69 -34.54
C TYR A 498 16.04 9.96 -34.54
N ASN A 499 16.62 9.76 -35.72
CA ASN A 499 17.99 9.27 -35.89
C ASN A 499 18.94 10.46 -36.12
N TYR A 500 19.70 10.80 -35.07
CA TYR A 500 20.63 11.93 -35.09
C TYR A 500 21.77 11.75 -36.10
N ASP A 501 22.38 10.57 -36.13
CA ASP A 501 23.54 10.29 -36.99
C ASP A 501 23.13 10.15 -38.46
N GLY A 502 22.00 9.48 -38.71
CA GLY A 502 21.43 9.30 -40.04
C GLY A 502 20.75 10.54 -40.61
N LYS A 503 20.53 11.59 -39.80
CA LYS A 503 19.83 12.83 -40.18
C LYS A 503 18.44 12.60 -40.80
N TYR A 504 17.66 11.71 -40.20
CA TYR A 504 16.26 11.49 -40.57
C TYR A 504 15.42 11.17 -39.34
N PHE A 505 14.11 11.28 -39.48
CA PHE A 505 13.17 10.82 -38.46
C PHE A 505 11.98 10.10 -39.10
N VAL A 506 11.41 9.17 -38.33
CA VAL A 506 10.17 8.48 -38.70
C VAL A 506 9.03 9.00 -37.85
N VAL A 507 7.98 9.50 -38.49
CA VAL A 507 6.75 9.97 -37.85
C VAL A 507 5.94 8.78 -37.34
N LYS A 508 5.43 8.89 -36.12
CA LYS A 508 4.61 7.83 -35.51
C LYS A 508 3.12 8.12 -35.60
N ASP A 509 2.33 7.05 -35.52
CA ASP A 509 0.86 7.11 -35.46
C ASP A 509 0.35 8.02 -34.35
N LYS A 510 1.02 8.01 -33.19
CA LYS A 510 0.74 8.92 -32.07
C LYS A 510 0.69 10.40 -32.51
N LEU A 511 1.60 10.85 -33.37
CA LEU A 511 1.61 12.24 -33.87
C LEU A 511 0.35 12.52 -34.70
N TYR A 512 0.04 11.64 -35.66
CA TYR A 512 -1.16 11.76 -36.50
C TYR A 512 -2.44 11.73 -35.65
N ASN A 513 -2.49 10.83 -34.67
CA ASN A 513 -3.62 10.68 -33.76
C ASN A 513 -3.82 11.95 -32.92
N TRP A 514 -2.76 12.52 -32.35
CA TRP A 514 -2.85 13.79 -31.60
C TRP A 514 -3.36 14.95 -32.45
N VAL A 515 -2.88 15.07 -33.70
CA VAL A 515 -3.37 16.12 -34.62
C VAL A 515 -4.85 15.92 -34.92
N LYS A 516 -5.29 14.69 -35.22
CA LYS A 516 -6.71 14.38 -35.49
C LYS A 516 -7.60 14.57 -34.25
N ALA A 517 -7.15 14.12 -33.08
CA ALA A 517 -7.85 14.23 -31.79
C ALA A 517 -8.04 15.69 -31.39
N SER A 518 -7.04 16.55 -31.65
CA SER A 518 -7.16 18.00 -31.40
C SER A 518 -8.30 18.67 -32.17
N GLY A 519 -8.67 18.12 -33.33
CA GLY A 519 -9.81 18.54 -34.13
C GLY A 519 -11.11 17.75 -33.86
N GLY A 520 -11.13 16.82 -32.90
CA GLY A 520 -12.28 15.97 -32.60
C GLY A 520 -12.59 14.92 -33.67
N ASN A 521 -11.63 14.58 -34.54
CA ASN A 521 -11.85 13.70 -35.70
C ASN A 521 -11.62 12.21 -35.39
N ILE A 522 -11.04 11.87 -34.24
CA ILE A 522 -10.85 10.49 -33.78
C ILE A 522 -11.18 10.39 -32.30
N ASP A 523 -11.52 9.19 -31.85
CA ASP A 523 -11.64 8.86 -30.43
C ASP A 523 -10.24 8.71 -29.80
N TYR A 524 -10.13 9.00 -28.51
CA TYR A 524 -8.90 8.95 -27.74
C TYR A 524 -9.19 8.62 -26.28
N ASP A 525 -8.18 8.22 -25.52
CA ASP A 525 -8.29 8.01 -24.08
C ASP A 525 -7.42 9.00 -23.29
N VAL A 526 -7.58 8.96 -21.96
CA VAL A 526 -6.78 9.74 -21.00
C VAL A 526 -6.03 8.82 -20.02
N ILE A 527 -5.84 7.55 -20.40
CA ILE A 527 -5.34 6.51 -19.49
C ILE A 527 -3.82 6.65 -19.33
N GLY A 528 -3.42 6.98 -18.10
CA GLY A 528 -2.03 7.01 -17.66
C GLY A 528 -1.87 6.37 -16.28
N PHE A 529 -0.84 5.56 -16.12
CA PHE A 529 -0.45 4.94 -14.87
C PHE A 529 0.80 5.64 -14.34
N TYR A 530 0.62 6.47 -13.32
CA TYR A 530 1.68 7.25 -12.70
C TYR A 530 2.16 6.56 -11.43
N SER A 531 3.27 5.83 -11.54
CA SER A 531 3.89 5.10 -10.45
C SER A 531 4.83 6.01 -9.66
N ASN A 532 4.72 6.02 -8.34
CA ASN A 532 5.70 6.65 -7.44
C ASN A 532 5.94 5.75 -6.23
N ILE A 533 7.14 5.14 -6.16
CA ILE A 533 7.52 4.23 -5.08
C ILE A 533 9.01 4.34 -4.75
N LYS A 534 9.34 4.31 -3.46
CA LYS A 534 10.72 4.41 -2.96
C LYS A 534 11.25 3.03 -2.57
N GLY A 535 12.46 2.70 -3.01
CA GLY A 535 13.16 1.47 -2.59
C GLY A 535 12.62 0.16 -3.17
N ALA A 536 11.68 0.22 -4.12
CA ALA A 536 11.14 -0.94 -4.81
C ALA A 536 11.04 -0.69 -6.32
N SER A 537 10.74 -1.73 -7.10
CA SER A 537 10.51 -1.61 -8.54
C SER A 537 9.11 -1.06 -8.84
N ASN A 538 9.04 -0.08 -9.74
CA ASN A 538 7.79 0.54 -10.21
C ASN A 538 6.91 -0.46 -10.96
N ALA A 539 7.51 -1.36 -11.73
CA ALA A 539 6.77 -2.39 -12.46
C ALA A 539 7.58 -3.67 -12.66
N SER A 540 6.90 -4.80 -12.79
CA SER A 540 7.55 -6.07 -13.12
C SER A 540 6.76 -6.84 -14.17
N LEU A 541 7.42 -7.23 -15.26
CA LEU A 541 6.85 -8.00 -16.36
C LEU A 541 7.09 -9.50 -16.14
N SER A 542 5.99 -10.26 -16.05
CA SER A 542 6.01 -11.72 -16.02
C SER A 542 6.23 -12.26 -17.43
N LEU A 543 7.26 -13.07 -17.63
CA LEU A 543 7.54 -13.68 -18.94
C LEU A 543 6.81 -15.02 -19.15
N ILE A 544 5.88 -15.37 -18.25
CA ILE A 544 5.02 -16.56 -18.37
C ILE A 544 3.73 -16.19 -19.12
N ASN A 545 3.10 -15.09 -18.72
CA ASN A 545 1.82 -14.62 -19.26
C ASN A 545 1.89 -13.20 -19.86
N TYR A 546 3.04 -12.53 -19.74
CA TYR A 546 3.26 -11.15 -20.16
C TYR A 546 2.46 -10.12 -19.39
N ASP A 547 1.96 -10.45 -18.20
CA ASP A 547 1.30 -9.47 -17.33
C ASP A 547 2.33 -8.50 -16.72
N LEU A 548 2.03 -7.21 -16.79
CA LEU A 548 2.83 -6.14 -16.24
C LEU A 548 2.24 -5.66 -14.90
N LYS A 549 2.81 -6.13 -13.79
CA LYS A 549 2.41 -5.68 -12.46
C LYS A 549 2.98 -4.29 -12.18
N LEU A 550 2.11 -3.29 -12.02
CA LEU A 550 2.47 -1.92 -11.65
C LEU A 550 2.31 -1.70 -10.14
N ARG A 551 3.19 -0.89 -9.55
CA ARG A 551 3.19 -0.56 -8.10
C ARG A 551 3.32 0.94 -7.90
N GLY A 552 2.80 1.47 -6.80
CA GLY A 552 2.85 2.89 -6.49
C GLY A 552 1.93 3.77 -7.34
N VAL A 553 0.90 3.18 -7.97
CA VAL A 553 -0.11 3.93 -8.74
C VAL A 553 -1.20 4.42 -7.79
N ASN A 554 -1.29 5.74 -7.58
CA ASN A 554 -2.26 6.31 -6.63
C ASN A 554 -3.69 6.29 -7.17
N SER A 555 -3.84 6.69 -8.43
CA SER A 555 -5.11 6.73 -9.14
C SER A 555 -4.88 6.59 -10.64
N ILE A 556 -5.94 6.28 -11.36
CA ILE A 556 -5.99 6.15 -12.82
C ILE A 556 -7.23 6.89 -13.27
N ASN A 557 -7.06 7.91 -14.11
CA ASN A 557 -8.21 8.52 -14.76
C ASN A 557 -8.53 7.73 -16.02
N VAL A 558 -9.74 7.18 -16.11
CA VAL A 558 -10.15 6.35 -17.25
C VAL A 558 -11.06 7.15 -18.19
N SER A 559 -11.82 8.11 -17.65
CA SER A 559 -12.64 9.03 -18.43
C SER A 559 -12.75 10.38 -17.72
N ASP A 560 -12.25 11.42 -18.38
CA ASP A 560 -12.42 12.80 -17.94
C ASP A 560 -13.87 13.28 -18.14
N SER A 561 -14.55 12.82 -19.21
CA SER A 561 -15.90 13.28 -19.56
C SER A 561 -16.99 12.68 -18.68
N GLN A 562 -16.76 11.47 -18.17
CA GLN A 562 -17.69 10.71 -17.33
C GLN A 562 -17.24 10.65 -15.87
N GLU A 563 -16.17 11.39 -15.53
CA GLU A 563 -15.57 11.48 -14.19
C GLU A 563 -15.31 10.11 -13.53
N VAL A 564 -14.72 9.17 -14.28
CA VAL A 564 -14.41 7.82 -13.79
C VAL A 564 -12.94 7.69 -13.41
N ILE A 565 -12.69 7.62 -12.09
CA ILE A 565 -11.36 7.52 -11.49
C ILE A 565 -11.25 6.23 -10.68
N ILE A 566 -10.18 5.49 -10.91
CA ILE A 566 -9.88 4.25 -10.18
C ILE A 566 -8.77 4.52 -9.16
N TYR A 567 -8.95 4.05 -7.93
CA TYR A 567 -7.98 4.09 -6.84
C TYR A 567 -7.60 2.66 -6.44
N PRO A 568 -6.48 2.11 -6.97
CA PRO A 568 -6.09 0.74 -6.68
C PRO A 568 -5.70 0.53 -5.22
N ALA A 569 -6.23 -0.54 -4.62
CA ALA A 569 -5.86 -1.04 -3.31
C ALA A 569 -4.36 -1.35 -3.29
N ARG A 570 -3.69 -0.95 -2.20
CA ARG A 570 -2.22 -1.05 -2.04
C ARG A 570 -1.42 -0.32 -3.13
N LYS A 571 -2.07 0.52 -3.96
CA LYS A 571 -1.45 1.21 -5.09
C LYS A 571 -0.85 0.24 -6.12
N GLU A 572 -1.45 -0.94 -6.27
CA GLU A 572 -0.99 -1.98 -7.19
C GLU A 572 -2.11 -2.39 -8.17
N LEU A 573 -1.73 -2.72 -9.40
CA LEU A 573 -2.61 -3.29 -10.42
C LEU A 573 -1.81 -4.16 -11.39
N ILE A 574 -2.51 -4.92 -12.24
CA ILE A 574 -1.91 -5.78 -13.26
C ILE A 574 -2.39 -5.31 -14.62
N LEU A 575 -1.50 -4.69 -15.41
CA LEU A 575 -1.74 -4.35 -16.80
C LEU A 575 -1.56 -5.59 -17.67
N LYS A 576 -2.48 -5.78 -18.60
CA LYS A 576 -2.55 -6.90 -19.53
C LYS A 576 -2.53 -6.40 -20.98
N LYS A 577 -2.64 -7.33 -21.92
CA LYS A 577 -2.68 -7.04 -23.35
C LYS A 577 -3.74 -5.97 -23.66
N ASN A 578 -3.42 -5.04 -24.57
CA ASN A 578 -4.36 -4.01 -25.06
C ASN A 578 -4.95 -3.11 -23.95
N ARG A 579 -4.14 -2.71 -22.96
CA ARG A 579 -4.55 -1.84 -21.84
C ARG A 579 -5.65 -2.39 -20.93
N ASP A 580 -6.08 -3.63 -21.09
CA ASP A 580 -6.89 -4.31 -20.07
C ASP A 580 -6.10 -4.31 -18.75
N PHE A 581 -6.76 -4.11 -17.62
CA PHE A 581 -6.07 -4.25 -16.33
C PHE A 581 -6.97 -4.78 -15.22
N ASP A 582 -6.38 -5.61 -14.38
CA ASP A 582 -7.02 -6.12 -13.18
C ASP A 582 -6.60 -5.29 -11.97
N PHE A 583 -7.54 -5.01 -11.09
CA PHE A 583 -7.30 -4.28 -9.87
C PHE A 583 -8.29 -4.67 -8.76
N SER A 584 -8.04 -4.17 -7.57
CA SER A 584 -9.00 -4.12 -6.47
C SER A 584 -8.93 -2.72 -5.89
N GLY A 585 -9.95 -2.23 -5.20
CA GLY A 585 -9.94 -0.89 -4.63
C GLY A 585 -11.26 -0.14 -4.80
N LEU A 586 -11.17 1.16 -5.01
CA LEU A 586 -12.30 2.07 -5.16
C LEU A 586 -12.40 2.54 -6.61
N ILE A 587 -13.60 2.53 -7.17
CA ILE A 587 -13.96 3.21 -8.40
C ILE A 587 -14.86 4.37 -7.99
N GLN A 588 -14.45 5.58 -8.32
CA GLN A 588 -15.29 6.76 -8.24
C GLN A 588 -15.87 6.99 -9.64
N ALA A 589 -17.19 6.96 -9.76
CA ALA A 589 -17.90 7.18 -11.02
C ALA A 589 -19.02 8.19 -10.78
N GLY A 590 -18.79 9.44 -11.17
CA GLY A 590 -19.69 10.55 -10.87
C GLY A 590 -19.96 10.66 -9.37
N ARG A 591 -21.24 10.49 -8.98
CA ARG A 591 -21.72 10.58 -7.59
C ARG A 591 -21.76 9.22 -6.87
N PHE A 592 -21.05 8.20 -7.38
CA PHE A 592 -21.01 6.86 -6.81
C PHE A 592 -19.57 6.41 -6.52
N ASP A 593 -19.39 5.86 -5.32
CA ASP A 593 -18.16 5.23 -4.86
C ASP A 593 -18.39 3.71 -4.75
N ILE A 594 -17.73 2.95 -5.61
CA ILE A 594 -17.86 1.48 -5.72
C ILE A 594 -16.58 0.85 -5.18
N MET A 595 -16.68 0.17 -4.04
CA MET A 595 -15.53 -0.46 -3.39
C MET A 595 -15.60 -1.97 -3.50
N GLY A 596 -14.49 -2.62 -3.86
CA GLY A 596 -14.45 -4.07 -3.91
C GLY A 596 -13.14 -4.64 -4.43
N SER A 597 -13.22 -5.87 -4.93
CA SER A 597 -12.05 -6.65 -5.34
C SER A 597 -12.30 -7.45 -6.62
N ASN A 598 -11.20 -7.92 -7.23
CA ASN A 598 -11.23 -8.70 -8.47
C ASN A 598 -11.93 -7.97 -9.63
N PHE A 599 -11.72 -6.66 -9.73
CA PHE A 599 -12.24 -5.83 -10.81
C PHE A 599 -11.34 -5.95 -12.05
N ALA A 600 -11.95 -5.92 -13.22
CA ALA A 600 -11.23 -5.97 -14.49
C ALA A 600 -11.74 -4.87 -15.43
N PHE A 601 -10.87 -3.93 -15.78
CA PHE A 601 -11.15 -2.96 -16.82
C PHE A 601 -10.93 -3.60 -18.20
N LYS A 602 -11.90 -3.40 -19.10
CA LYS A 602 -11.92 -3.90 -20.47
C LYS A 602 -11.86 -2.74 -21.44
N TYR A 603 -10.73 -2.57 -22.12
CA TYR A 603 -10.47 -1.38 -22.93
C TYR A 603 -11.39 -1.30 -24.16
N ASP A 604 -11.54 -2.41 -24.89
CA ASP A 604 -12.34 -2.44 -26.12
C ASP A 604 -13.83 -2.21 -25.84
N ASP A 605 -14.36 -2.82 -24.78
CA ASP A 605 -15.75 -2.64 -24.33
C ASP A 605 -15.98 -1.33 -23.54
N PHE A 606 -14.90 -0.66 -23.14
CA PHE A 606 -14.88 0.52 -22.28
C PHE A 606 -15.76 0.39 -21.01
N LYS A 607 -15.55 -0.71 -20.29
CA LYS A 607 -16.29 -1.05 -19.07
C LYS A 607 -15.37 -1.60 -17.98
N ILE A 608 -15.90 -1.72 -16.76
CA ILE A 608 -15.27 -2.42 -15.64
C ILE A 608 -16.18 -3.57 -15.22
N ASP A 609 -15.68 -4.80 -15.31
CA ASP A 609 -16.35 -5.97 -14.74
C ASP A 609 -16.07 -6.01 -13.23
N MET A 610 -17.13 -6.12 -12.43
CA MET A 610 -17.11 -5.98 -10.97
C MET A 610 -17.77 -7.19 -10.29
N PRO A 611 -17.11 -8.36 -10.29
CA PRO A 611 -17.71 -9.57 -9.73
C PRO A 611 -17.90 -9.51 -8.21
N ASN A 612 -17.06 -8.75 -7.48
CA ASN A 612 -17.14 -8.65 -6.03
C ASN A 612 -17.11 -7.18 -5.59
N VAL A 613 -18.27 -6.54 -5.48
CA VAL A 613 -18.42 -5.21 -4.86
C VAL A 613 -18.79 -5.40 -3.39
N ASP A 614 -17.94 -4.94 -2.49
CA ASP A 614 -18.18 -4.99 -1.05
C ASP A 614 -19.22 -3.95 -0.66
N SER A 615 -19.09 -2.72 -1.16
CA SER A 615 -19.99 -1.61 -0.81
C SER A 615 -20.12 -0.58 -1.92
N LEU A 616 -21.35 -0.12 -2.14
CA LEU A 616 -21.71 1.02 -2.97
C LEU A 616 -22.15 2.19 -2.08
N ARG A 617 -21.47 3.34 -2.22
CA ARG A 617 -21.87 4.59 -1.58
C ARG A 617 -22.37 5.56 -2.64
N ILE A 618 -23.42 6.28 -2.30
CA ILE A 618 -24.13 7.18 -3.20
C ILE A 618 -24.10 8.58 -2.58
N TYR A 619 -23.89 9.60 -3.42
CA TYR A 619 -23.98 11.01 -3.04
C TYR A 619 -25.21 11.61 -3.72
N ALA A 620 -26.16 12.10 -2.93
CA ALA A 620 -27.44 12.64 -3.40
C ALA A 620 -27.55 14.12 -3.04
N GLU A 621 -28.37 14.87 -3.78
CA GLU A 621 -28.58 16.30 -3.51
C GLU A 621 -29.41 16.52 -2.25
N THR A 622 -29.06 17.51 -1.43
CA THR A 622 -29.83 17.84 -0.21
C THR A 622 -31.03 18.76 -0.49
N GLY A 623 -31.12 19.31 -1.71
CA GLY A 623 -32.04 20.40 -2.07
C GLY A 623 -31.54 21.79 -1.68
N GLU A 624 -30.46 21.89 -0.91
CA GLU A 624 -29.80 23.17 -0.61
C GLU A 624 -28.83 23.56 -1.73
N LYS A 625 -28.61 24.87 -1.88
CA LYS A 625 -27.60 25.42 -2.78
C LYS A 625 -26.52 26.12 -1.98
N ASP A 626 -25.27 25.95 -2.42
CA ASP A 626 -24.13 26.64 -1.82
C ASP A 626 -24.11 28.14 -2.18
N GLN A 627 -23.11 28.86 -1.67
CA GLN A 627 -22.91 30.29 -1.92
C GLN A 627 -22.68 30.66 -3.41
N TYR A 628 -22.39 29.68 -4.26
CA TYR A 628 -22.19 29.84 -5.71
C TYR A 628 -23.42 29.37 -6.52
N GLY A 629 -24.49 28.94 -5.84
CA GLY A 629 -25.73 28.45 -6.46
C GLY A 629 -25.67 26.98 -6.92
N GLN A 630 -24.64 26.23 -6.54
CA GLN A 630 -24.48 24.82 -6.87
C GLN A 630 -25.23 23.93 -5.87
N PRO A 631 -25.86 22.82 -6.30
CA PRO A 631 -26.49 21.87 -5.38
C PRO A 631 -25.49 21.33 -4.37
N VAL A 632 -25.88 21.26 -3.10
CA VAL A 632 -25.07 20.63 -2.05
C VAL A 632 -25.31 19.13 -2.08
N LEU A 633 -24.23 18.37 -2.29
CA LEU A 633 -24.26 16.90 -2.25
C LEU A 633 -23.95 16.39 -0.85
N LYS A 634 -24.69 15.36 -0.42
CA LYS A 634 -24.45 14.67 0.85
C LYS A 634 -24.48 13.17 0.63
N GLN A 635 -23.56 12.47 1.30
CA GLN A 635 -23.50 11.03 1.28
C GLN A 635 -24.80 10.43 1.83
N VAL A 636 -25.40 9.50 1.09
CA VAL A 636 -26.49 8.65 1.57
C VAL A 636 -25.95 7.78 2.71
N LYS A 637 -26.60 7.81 3.86
CA LYS A 637 -26.11 7.15 5.09
C LYS A 637 -26.06 5.63 4.94
N THR A 638 -27.00 5.09 4.17
CA THR A 638 -27.13 3.67 3.85
C THR A 638 -26.17 3.27 2.74
N VAL A 639 -25.73 2.02 2.76
CA VAL A 639 -24.79 1.44 1.78
C VAL A 639 -25.41 0.17 1.23
N ILE A 640 -25.29 -0.06 -0.07
CA ILE A 640 -25.70 -1.31 -0.71
C ILE A 640 -24.47 -2.21 -0.79
N GLU A 641 -24.59 -3.45 -0.33
CA GLU A 641 -23.49 -4.41 -0.18
C GLU A 641 -23.67 -5.64 -1.08
N LYS A 642 -22.55 -6.32 -1.37
CA LYS A 642 -22.49 -7.58 -2.13
C LYS A 642 -23.01 -7.49 -3.57
N ILE A 643 -22.76 -6.37 -4.24
CA ILE A 643 -23.15 -6.21 -5.66
C ILE A 643 -22.22 -7.07 -6.54
N ASN A 644 -22.79 -7.66 -7.58
CA ASN A 644 -22.08 -8.36 -8.64
C ASN A 644 -22.57 -7.81 -9.97
N GLY A 645 -21.66 -7.21 -10.76
CA GLY A 645 -22.11 -6.34 -11.84
C GLY A 645 -21.03 -5.87 -12.79
N ASN A 646 -21.37 -4.85 -13.58
CA ASN A 646 -20.39 -4.09 -14.35
C ASN A 646 -20.74 -2.59 -14.35
N LEU A 647 -19.72 -1.78 -14.62
CA LEU A 647 -19.84 -0.35 -14.83
C LEU A 647 -19.50 -0.07 -16.29
N LEU A 648 -20.48 0.38 -17.07
CA LEU A 648 -20.25 0.89 -18.41
C LEU A 648 -19.84 2.35 -18.29
N ILE A 649 -18.62 2.69 -18.73
CA ILE A 649 -18.06 4.04 -18.54
C ILE A 649 -18.62 5.00 -19.59
N ASP A 650 -18.55 4.60 -20.85
CA ASP A 650 -19.13 5.29 -22.01
C ASP A 650 -19.30 4.25 -23.13
N LYS A 651 -19.73 4.68 -24.32
CA LYS A 651 -19.76 3.83 -25.52
C LYS A 651 -18.33 3.43 -25.92
N PRO A 652 -18.10 2.19 -26.38
CA PRO A 652 -16.79 1.69 -26.83
C PRO A 652 -16.02 2.60 -27.80
N ASN A 653 -16.72 3.38 -28.63
CA ASN A 653 -16.16 4.29 -29.63
C ASN A 653 -16.32 5.78 -29.27
N ASN A 654 -16.45 6.07 -27.97
CA ASN A 654 -16.61 7.41 -27.41
C ASN A 654 -15.81 7.59 -26.10
N LYS A 655 -14.63 6.99 -26.00
CA LYS A 655 -13.76 7.07 -24.81
C LYS A 655 -13.40 8.50 -24.43
N SER A 656 -13.32 9.38 -25.43
CA SER A 656 -13.03 10.80 -25.30
C SER A 656 -14.21 11.67 -24.89
N GLY A 657 -15.44 11.14 -24.93
CA GLY A 657 -16.66 11.90 -24.69
C GLY A 657 -16.97 13.00 -25.72
N VAL A 658 -16.36 12.96 -26.91
CA VAL A 658 -16.60 13.95 -27.98
C VAL A 658 -18.06 13.95 -28.41
N LYS A 659 -18.73 12.80 -28.39
CA LYS A 659 -20.17 12.68 -28.60
C LYS A 659 -20.89 12.69 -27.25
N PRO A 660 -21.95 13.49 -27.06
CA PRO A 660 -22.71 13.47 -25.82
C PRO A 660 -23.34 12.08 -25.56
N ALA A 661 -23.19 11.58 -24.34
CA ALA A 661 -23.74 10.30 -23.90
C ALA A 661 -24.33 10.45 -22.48
N HIS A 662 -25.49 11.11 -22.40
CA HIS A 662 -26.11 11.50 -21.12
C HIS A 662 -26.53 10.33 -20.22
N GLU A 663 -26.71 9.13 -20.78
CA GLU A 663 -27.07 7.92 -20.05
C GLU A 663 -25.87 7.29 -19.33
N TYR A 664 -24.63 7.70 -19.62
CA TYR A 664 -23.43 7.14 -19.00
C TYR A 664 -22.94 8.01 -17.83
N PRO A 665 -22.19 7.45 -16.86
CA PRO A 665 -21.91 6.03 -16.66
C PRO A 665 -23.17 5.21 -16.29
N ILE A 666 -23.15 3.90 -16.55
CA ILE A 666 -24.24 2.96 -16.20
C ILE A 666 -23.71 1.88 -15.27
N LEU A 667 -24.31 1.74 -14.08
CA LEU A 667 -24.06 0.64 -13.15
C LEU A 667 -25.13 -0.44 -13.30
N ASN A 668 -24.72 -1.65 -13.63
CA ASN A 668 -25.59 -2.82 -13.68
C ASN A 668 -25.26 -3.77 -12.53
N SER A 669 -26.25 -4.14 -11.72
CA SER A 669 -26.19 -5.27 -10.79
C SER A 669 -26.91 -6.47 -11.42
N PHE A 670 -26.22 -7.60 -11.55
CA PHE A 670 -26.74 -8.81 -12.17
C PHE A 670 -27.31 -9.83 -11.19
N LYS A 671 -27.05 -9.63 -9.89
CA LYS A 671 -27.47 -10.53 -8.82
C LYS A 671 -28.01 -9.72 -7.64
N ASP A 672 -28.66 -10.45 -6.76
CA ASP A 672 -29.15 -9.97 -5.48
C ASP A 672 -28.05 -9.26 -4.67
N SER A 673 -28.43 -8.13 -4.09
CA SER A 673 -27.60 -7.32 -3.20
C SER A 673 -28.37 -7.04 -1.90
N TYR A 674 -27.72 -6.41 -0.92
CA TYR A 674 -28.28 -6.30 0.42
C TYR A 674 -28.05 -4.93 1.03
N VAL A 675 -29.03 -4.47 1.80
CA VAL A 675 -28.93 -3.28 2.64
C VAL A 675 -29.15 -3.69 4.10
N PHE A 676 -28.18 -3.37 4.94
CA PHE A 676 -28.19 -3.72 6.36
C PHE A 676 -28.41 -2.48 7.26
N TYR A 677 -29.11 -2.70 8.38
CA TYR A 677 -29.46 -1.66 9.35
C TYR A 677 -28.83 -1.95 10.75
N ASP A 678 -27.77 -2.75 10.80
CA ASP A 678 -27.10 -3.24 12.02
C ASP A 678 -26.12 -2.24 12.68
N ARG A 679 -25.99 -1.05 12.10
CA ARG A 679 -25.06 -0.02 12.61
C ARG A 679 -25.46 0.43 14.01
N LYS A 680 -24.47 0.62 14.89
CA LYS A 680 -24.67 1.18 16.26
C LYS A 680 -25.39 2.53 16.29
N SER A 681 -25.30 3.33 15.22
CA SER A 681 -26.04 4.59 15.15
C SER A 681 -27.56 4.40 14.98
N ILE A 682 -28.00 3.22 14.54
CA ILE A 682 -29.42 2.85 14.40
C ILE A 682 -29.80 2.09 15.67
N LEU A 683 -30.51 2.76 16.58
CA LEU A 683 -31.03 2.16 17.82
C LEU A 683 -29.99 1.33 18.61
N ASN A 684 -28.73 1.79 18.65
CA ASN A 684 -27.61 1.10 19.31
C ASN A 684 -27.28 -0.30 18.76
N GLY A 685 -27.56 -0.56 17.48
CA GLY A 685 -27.27 -1.82 16.80
C GLY A 685 -28.25 -2.93 17.20
N ALA A 686 -29.53 -2.60 17.36
CA ALA A 686 -30.56 -3.54 17.78
C ALA A 686 -30.96 -4.58 16.71
N TYR A 687 -30.54 -4.37 15.46
CA TYR A 687 -30.89 -5.21 14.32
C TYR A 687 -29.72 -6.14 13.96
N ASP A 688 -29.91 -7.46 14.03
CA ASP A 688 -28.95 -8.42 13.52
C ASP A 688 -29.07 -8.50 11.99
N LYS A 689 -27.95 -8.27 11.28
CA LYS A 689 -27.92 -8.26 9.82
C LYS A 689 -28.37 -9.56 9.13
N ASN A 690 -28.38 -10.69 9.86
CA ASN A 690 -28.80 -11.98 9.31
C ASN A 690 -30.32 -12.19 9.35
N GLU A 691 -31.03 -11.40 10.18
CA GLU A 691 -32.48 -11.53 10.39
C GLU A 691 -33.24 -10.25 10.01
N PHE A 692 -32.57 -9.10 10.07
CA PHE A 692 -33.12 -7.79 9.76
C PHE A 692 -32.30 -7.12 8.65
N TYR A 693 -32.83 -7.13 7.43
CA TYR A 693 -32.17 -6.58 6.25
C TYR A 693 -33.17 -6.36 5.13
N PHE A 694 -32.76 -5.58 4.13
CA PHE A 694 -33.49 -5.46 2.88
C PHE A 694 -32.70 -6.20 1.79
N HIS A 695 -33.32 -7.20 1.18
CA HIS A 695 -32.82 -7.86 -0.01
C HIS A 695 -33.18 -6.99 -1.22
N VAL A 696 -32.20 -6.71 -2.06
CA VAL A 696 -32.33 -5.86 -3.23
C VAL A 696 -32.18 -6.71 -4.49
N GLU A 697 -33.18 -6.68 -5.36
CA GLU A 697 -33.17 -7.36 -6.65
C GLU A 697 -32.12 -6.76 -7.61
N PRO A 698 -31.71 -7.49 -8.67
CA PRO A 698 -30.88 -6.93 -9.74
C PRO A 698 -31.44 -5.60 -10.25
N PHE A 699 -30.58 -4.58 -10.36
CA PHE A 699 -30.97 -3.22 -10.73
C PHE A 699 -29.97 -2.61 -11.73
N GLN A 700 -30.44 -1.59 -12.45
CA GLN A 700 -29.62 -0.76 -13.31
C GLN A 700 -29.83 0.71 -12.93
N ILE A 701 -28.75 1.46 -12.80
CA ILE A 701 -28.76 2.92 -12.64
C ILE A 701 -27.91 3.50 -13.76
N ASP A 702 -28.46 4.47 -14.48
CA ASP A 702 -27.77 5.24 -15.51
C ASP A 702 -27.46 6.65 -15.02
N SER A 703 -26.74 7.45 -15.82
CA SER A 703 -26.51 8.88 -15.54
C SER A 703 -25.86 9.13 -14.17
N LEU A 704 -24.88 8.29 -13.78
CA LEU A 704 -24.30 8.27 -12.43
C LEU A 704 -23.68 9.60 -11.96
N ASP A 705 -23.37 10.52 -12.87
CA ASP A 705 -22.81 11.85 -12.63
C ASP A 705 -23.89 12.93 -12.36
N ASN A 706 -25.11 12.76 -12.86
CA ASN A 706 -26.14 13.79 -12.85
C ASN A 706 -27.59 13.28 -12.69
N PHE A 707 -27.77 12.18 -11.95
CA PHE A 707 -29.08 11.61 -11.65
C PHE A 707 -29.93 12.48 -10.69
N ASP A 708 -31.26 12.41 -10.84
CA ASP A 708 -32.23 12.98 -9.89
C ASP A 708 -32.46 12.02 -8.72
N ASN A 709 -32.58 12.52 -7.48
CA ASN A 709 -32.80 11.69 -6.29
C ASN A 709 -33.98 10.69 -6.42
N GLU A 710 -35.00 11.01 -7.22
CA GLU A 710 -36.16 10.16 -7.49
C GLU A 710 -35.82 8.87 -8.26
N GLN A 711 -34.64 8.82 -8.90
CA GLN A 711 -34.13 7.65 -9.61
C GLN A 711 -33.51 6.61 -8.65
N LEU A 712 -33.24 6.97 -7.39
CA LEU A 712 -32.74 6.05 -6.37
C LEU A 712 -33.87 5.15 -5.85
N LYS A 713 -34.26 4.17 -6.67
CA LYS A 713 -35.28 3.17 -6.39
C LYS A 713 -34.68 1.78 -6.48
N PHE A 714 -34.79 1.00 -5.40
CA PHE A 714 -34.28 -0.36 -5.34
C PHE A 714 -35.39 -1.31 -4.89
N GLU A 715 -35.91 -2.10 -5.81
CA GLU A 715 -36.95 -3.09 -5.54
C GLU A 715 -36.38 -4.30 -4.81
N GLY A 716 -37.20 -4.93 -3.97
CA GLY A 716 -36.88 -6.20 -3.34
C GLY A 716 -37.73 -6.47 -2.10
N THR A 717 -37.21 -7.32 -1.21
CA THR A 717 -37.99 -7.84 -0.07
C THR A 717 -37.34 -7.46 1.26
N PHE A 718 -38.16 -6.93 2.17
CA PHE A 718 -37.75 -6.57 3.51
C PHE A 718 -37.96 -7.72 4.50
N PHE A 719 -36.89 -8.06 5.23
CA PHE A 719 -36.88 -9.02 6.33
C PHE A 719 -36.75 -8.26 7.64
N SER A 720 -37.72 -8.43 8.54
CA SER A 720 -37.87 -7.62 9.76
C SER A 720 -37.57 -8.38 11.06
N ALA A 721 -36.81 -9.48 10.99
CA ALA A 721 -36.55 -10.37 12.14
C ALA A 721 -37.83 -10.87 12.84
N GLY A 722 -38.88 -11.15 12.07
CA GLY A 722 -40.16 -11.65 12.57
C GLY A 722 -41.06 -10.60 13.21
N ILE A 723 -40.71 -9.31 13.18
CA ILE A 723 -41.57 -8.22 13.66
C ILE A 723 -42.84 -8.16 12.80
N PHE A 724 -42.68 -8.14 11.48
CA PHE A 724 -43.74 -8.20 10.46
C PHE A 724 -43.44 -9.36 9.48
N PRO A 725 -44.43 -9.83 8.70
CA PRO A 725 -44.19 -10.72 7.57
C PRO A 725 -43.17 -10.12 6.59
N GLU A 726 -42.59 -10.97 5.75
CA GLU A 726 -41.78 -10.51 4.61
C GLU A 726 -42.62 -9.61 3.70
N MET A 727 -42.05 -8.49 3.28
CA MET A 727 -42.77 -7.47 2.51
C MET A 727 -41.97 -7.08 1.29
N ASP A 728 -42.58 -7.23 0.11
CA ASP A 728 -42.07 -6.62 -1.11
C ASP A 728 -42.29 -5.10 -1.05
N GLU A 729 -41.23 -4.37 -1.36
CA GLU A 729 -41.21 -2.91 -1.26
C GLU A 729 -40.10 -2.31 -2.14
N THR A 730 -40.08 -0.99 -2.26
CA THR A 730 -39.01 -0.27 -2.96
C THR A 730 -38.27 0.67 -2.00
N LEU A 731 -36.97 0.46 -1.83
CA LEU A 731 -36.14 1.42 -1.10
C LEU A 731 -36.00 2.71 -1.91
N THR A 732 -36.24 3.82 -1.23
CA THR A 732 -36.13 5.19 -1.73
C THR A 732 -35.35 6.06 -0.75
N LEU A 733 -34.84 7.20 -1.23
CA LEU A 733 -34.16 8.18 -0.38
C LEU A 733 -35.15 8.84 0.60
N GLN A 734 -34.88 8.71 1.90
CA GLN A 734 -35.68 9.26 2.99
C GLN A 734 -35.22 10.66 3.40
N PRO A 735 -36.06 11.46 4.12
CA PRO A 735 -35.70 12.81 4.57
C PRO A 735 -34.45 12.89 5.46
N ASP A 736 -34.10 11.80 6.15
CA ASP A 736 -32.89 11.70 6.97
C ASP A 736 -31.63 11.37 6.16
N HIS A 737 -31.73 11.33 4.82
CA HIS A 737 -30.69 10.96 3.87
C HIS A 737 -30.25 9.49 3.92
N SER A 738 -31.13 8.58 4.34
CA SER A 738 -30.92 7.13 4.28
C SER A 738 -31.79 6.47 3.20
N LEU A 739 -31.43 5.26 2.77
CA LEU A 739 -32.32 4.41 1.98
C LEU A 739 -33.26 3.64 2.92
N GLY A 740 -34.54 3.70 2.60
CA GLY A 740 -35.62 3.18 3.44
C GLY A 740 -36.95 3.16 2.67
N PHE A 741 -38.06 2.96 3.36
CA PHE A 741 -39.38 2.96 2.74
C PHE A 741 -40.45 3.51 3.68
N ILE A 742 -41.60 3.87 3.10
CA ILE A 742 -42.82 4.20 3.83
C ILE A 742 -43.93 3.34 3.21
N LYS A 743 -44.61 2.55 4.04
CA LYS A 743 -45.61 1.57 3.61
C LYS A 743 -46.87 1.71 4.46
N GLU A 744 -48.02 1.80 3.80
CA GLU A 744 -49.32 1.69 4.47
C GLU A 744 -49.69 0.21 4.67
N THR A 745 -50.22 -0.12 5.84
CA THR A 745 -50.72 -1.46 6.14
C THR A 745 -51.95 -1.80 5.29
N PRO A 746 -52.21 -3.08 4.96
CA PRO A 746 -53.47 -3.47 4.34
C PRO A 746 -54.67 -3.18 5.26
N PRO A 747 -55.92 -3.22 4.77
CA PRO A 747 -57.11 -2.89 5.57
C PRO A 747 -57.29 -3.68 6.88
N ASN A 748 -56.73 -4.90 6.96
CA ASN A 748 -56.76 -5.74 8.16
C ASN A 748 -55.51 -5.56 9.05
N GLY A 749 -54.58 -4.68 8.70
CA GLY A 749 -53.30 -4.50 9.38
C GLY A 749 -52.26 -5.57 9.05
N PHE A 750 -51.06 -5.39 9.58
CA PHE A 750 -50.01 -6.41 9.57
C PHE A 750 -49.98 -7.16 10.89
N ASP A 751 -49.96 -8.49 10.80
CA ASP A 751 -49.64 -9.35 11.94
C ASP A 751 -48.25 -9.04 12.47
N MET A 752 -48.11 -8.97 13.78
CA MET A 752 -46.86 -8.67 14.46
C MET A 752 -46.36 -9.85 15.30
N TYR A 753 -45.05 -10.05 15.31
CA TYR A 753 -44.34 -11.00 16.18
C TYR A 753 -44.97 -12.41 16.16
N GLY A 754 -45.21 -12.94 14.97
CA GLY A 754 -45.83 -14.25 14.78
C GLY A 754 -47.33 -14.29 15.05
N GLY A 755 -48.05 -13.19 14.81
CA GLY A 755 -49.51 -13.10 14.95
C GLY A 755 -50.02 -12.81 16.35
N LYS A 756 -49.15 -12.31 17.25
CA LYS A 756 -49.53 -11.98 18.63
C LYS A 756 -50.30 -10.67 18.76
N GLY A 757 -50.13 -9.76 17.81
CA GLY A 757 -50.85 -8.49 17.73
C GLY A 757 -50.95 -8.02 16.28
N VAL A 758 -51.71 -6.96 16.04
CA VAL A 758 -51.94 -6.41 14.70
C VAL A 758 -51.66 -4.92 14.70
N PHE A 759 -50.79 -4.48 13.80
CA PHE A 759 -50.49 -3.06 13.58
C PHE A 759 -51.20 -2.53 12.35
N ASN A 760 -51.76 -1.33 12.45
CA ASN A 760 -52.46 -0.66 11.35
C ASN A 760 -51.90 0.74 11.14
N ASP A 761 -52.11 1.28 9.92
CA ASP A 761 -51.71 2.59 9.41
C ASP A 761 -50.31 2.56 8.77
N THR A 762 -49.36 3.42 9.14
CA THR A 762 -48.11 3.58 8.38
C THR A 762 -46.89 2.98 9.09
N ILE A 763 -46.07 2.22 8.35
CA ILE A 763 -44.74 1.75 8.76
C ILE A 763 -43.67 2.46 7.94
N ARG A 764 -42.56 2.85 8.58
CA ARG A 764 -41.42 3.45 7.91
C ARG A 764 -40.11 2.84 8.37
N LEU A 765 -39.15 2.74 7.46
CA LEU A 765 -37.78 2.33 7.73
C LEU A 765 -36.84 3.44 7.28
N SER A 766 -35.90 3.82 8.14
CA SER A 766 -34.80 4.76 7.83
C SER A 766 -33.62 4.52 8.78
N HIS A 767 -32.63 5.43 8.82
CA HIS A 767 -31.55 5.40 9.80
C HIS A 767 -32.02 5.67 11.25
N ASP A 768 -33.27 6.08 11.44
CA ASP A 768 -33.92 6.21 12.75
C ASP A 768 -34.54 4.89 13.27
N GLY A 769 -34.44 3.81 12.46
CA GLY A 769 -34.96 2.48 12.73
C GLY A 769 -36.34 2.21 12.11
N LEU A 770 -36.86 1.00 12.32
CA LEU A 770 -38.23 0.63 11.95
C LEU A 770 -39.22 1.27 12.91
N ARG A 771 -40.09 2.11 12.38
CA ARG A 771 -41.04 2.90 13.16
C ARG A 771 -42.44 2.86 12.56
N GLY A 772 -43.45 3.15 13.38
CA GLY A 772 -44.84 3.18 12.96
C GLY A 772 -45.59 4.38 13.51
N ASN A 773 -46.56 4.88 12.74
CA ASN A 773 -47.56 5.84 13.19
C ASN A 773 -48.92 5.19 12.95
N GLY A 774 -49.72 5.01 14.00
CA GLY A 774 -50.99 4.29 13.87
C GLY A 774 -51.52 3.70 15.15
N LYS A 775 -52.05 2.48 15.06
CA LYS A 775 -52.56 1.72 16.19
C LYS A 775 -52.04 0.28 16.24
N LEU A 776 -51.89 -0.22 17.46
CA LEU A 776 -51.51 -1.59 17.77
C LEU A 776 -52.63 -2.25 18.59
N ASP A 777 -53.15 -3.36 18.07
CA ASP A 777 -54.10 -4.23 18.75
C ASP A 777 -53.34 -5.43 19.37
N TYR A 778 -53.51 -5.68 20.67
CA TYR A 778 -52.93 -6.80 21.40
C TYR A 778 -53.92 -7.30 22.45
N LEU A 779 -54.37 -8.56 22.34
CA LEU A 779 -55.44 -9.13 23.17
C LEU A 779 -56.71 -8.26 23.10
N THR A 780 -57.19 -7.74 24.22
CA THR A 780 -58.34 -6.82 24.32
C THR A 780 -57.95 -5.35 24.31
N SER A 781 -56.65 -5.06 24.11
CA SER A 781 -56.11 -3.70 24.18
C SER A 781 -55.81 -3.11 22.82
N THR A 782 -56.13 -1.83 22.65
CA THR A 782 -55.71 -1.03 21.50
C THR A 782 -54.90 0.16 21.98
N THR A 783 -53.73 0.35 21.39
CA THR A 783 -52.78 1.44 21.70
C THR A 783 -52.58 2.31 20.46
N TRP A 784 -52.70 3.63 20.59
CA TRP A 784 -52.48 4.60 19.52
C TRP A 784 -51.24 5.45 19.79
N SER A 785 -50.36 5.59 18.80
CA SER A 785 -49.16 6.44 18.88
C SER A 785 -48.72 6.93 17.51
N LYS A 786 -48.12 8.12 17.48
CA LYS A 786 -47.44 8.67 16.29
C LYS A 786 -46.04 8.12 16.07
N ASP A 787 -45.46 7.43 17.05
CA ASP A 787 -44.09 6.94 17.00
C ASP A 787 -43.93 5.66 17.82
N PHE A 788 -44.32 4.54 17.21
CA PHE A 788 -43.91 3.20 17.62
C PHE A 788 -42.48 2.95 17.15
N ILE A 789 -41.65 2.36 18.02
CA ILE A 789 -40.29 1.90 17.69
C ILE A 789 -40.27 0.39 17.85
N PHE A 790 -39.98 -0.31 16.76
CA PHE A 790 -40.03 -1.77 16.72
C PHE A 790 -38.61 -2.36 16.85
N PHE A 791 -38.48 -3.35 17.72
CA PHE A 791 -37.25 -4.12 17.95
C PHE A 791 -37.57 -5.59 17.77
N PRO A 792 -36.62 -6.45 17.37
CA PRO A 792 -36.89 -7.89 17.23
C PRO A 792 -37.46 -8.54 18.49
N ASP A 793 -37.13 -8.03 19.68
CA ASP A 793 -37.56 -8.57 20.98
C ASP A 793 -38.65 -7.76 21.70
N SER A 794 -38.98 -6.56 21.20
CA SER A 794 -39.83 -5.62 21.91
C SER A 794 -40.38 -4.48 21.04
N MET A 795 -41.47 -3.87 21.49
CA MET A 795 -41.98 -2.62 20.91
C MET A 795 -42.05 -1.56 22.00
N ASN A 796 -41.61 -0.34 21.69
CA ASN A 796 -41.69 0.80 22.60
C ASN A 796 -42.48 1.94 21.94
N ALA A 797 -43.28 2.66 22.72
CA ALA A 797 -43.98 3.85 22.24
C ALA A 797 -44.30 4.81 23.40
N VAL A 798 -44.56 6.07 23.07
CA VAL A 798 -45.38 6.94 23.92
C VAL A 798 -46.76 6.97 23.28
N ALA A 799 -47.72 6.29 23.91
CA ALA A 799 -49.07 6.19 23.40
C ALA A 799 -49.83 7.48 23.71
N GLU A 800 -50.43 8.09 22.70
CA GLU A 800 -51.34 9.22 22.88
C GLU A 800 -52.59 8.76 23.63
N ARG A 801 -53.03 7.53 23.34
CA ARG A 801 -54.16 6.86 23.98
C ARG A 801 -53.94 5.36 24.02
N TYR A 802 -54.39 4.68 25.07
CA TYR A 802 -54.60 3.24 25.06
C TYR A 802 -55.91 2.89 25.75
N VAL A 803 -56.58 1.87 25.23
CA VAL A 803 -57.86 1.39 25.75
C VAL A 803 -57.79 -0.12 25.92
N VAL A 804 -58.43 -0.63 26.97
CA VAL A 804 -58.73 -2.06 27.13
C VAL A 804 -60.24 -2.21 27.11
N GLU A 805 -60.77 -3.00 26.17
CA GLU A 805 -62.20 -3.31 26.13
C GLU A 805 -62.58 -4.28 27.24
N GLU A 806 -63.76 -4.07 27.81
CA GLU A 806 -64.26 -4.94 28.85
C GLU A 806 -64.56 -6.35 28.32
N SER A 807 -64.22 -7.37 29.10
CA SER A 807 -64.39 -8.77 28.70
C SER A 807 -64.86 -9.60 29.90
N PRO A 808 -66.10 -10.14 29.89
CA PRO A 808 -66.62 -10.97 30.97
C PRO A 808 -66.49 -12.49 30.71
N VAL A 809 -65.62 -12.91 29.78
CA VAL A 809 -65.39 -14.33 29.44
C VAL A 809 -64.28 -14.94 30.31
N GLU A 810 -63.77 -16.15 29.95
CA GLU A 810 -62.84 -16.95 30.77
C GLU A 810 -61.60 -16.18 31.30
N VAL A 811 -61.12 -15.17 30.56
CA VAL A 811 -60.15 -14.19 31.05
C VAL A 811 -60.83 -12.82 31.13
N GLU A 812 -60.95 -12.30 32.35
CA GLU A 812 -61.67 -11.07 32.64
C GLU A 812 -60.78 -9.83 32.54
N PHE A 813 -61.23 -8.81 31.82
CA PHE A 813 -60.55 -7.52 31.73
C PHE A 813 -61.51 -6.39 32.15
N PRO A 814 -61.11 -5.47 33.04
CA PRO A 814 -61.86 -4.24 33.27
C PRO A 814 -61.73 -3.30 32.06
N PRO A 815 -62.68 -2.37 31.87
CA PRO A 815 -62.47 -1.28 30.93
C PRO A 815 -61.37 -0.35 31.47
N VAL A 816 -60.44 0.02 30.60
CA VAL A 816 -59.29 0.90 30.93
C VAL A 816 -59.11 1.95 29.85
N GLU A 817 -58.78 3.18 30.24
CA GLU A 817 -58.36 4.24 29.34
C GLU A 817 -57.17 4.99 29.93
N GLY A 818 -56.08 5.08 29.18
CA GLY A 818 -54.95 5.93 29.54
C GLY A 818 -54.58 6.88 28.40
N GLU A 819 -54.22 8.10 28.78
CA GLU A 819 -53.75 9.13 27.86
C GLU A 819 -52.28 9.42 28.14
N HIS A 820 -51.49 9.60 27.09
CA HIS A 820 -50.08 9.96 27.18
C HIS A 820 -49.28 9.02 28.10
N VAL A 821 -49.26 7.73 27.76
CA VAL A 821 -48.61 6.69 28.56
C VAL A 821 -47.38 6.10 27.87
N LYS A 822 -46.36 5.78 28.66
CA LYS A 822 -45.21 5.04 28.15
C LYS A 822 -45.60 3.57 27.98
N THR A 823 -45.50 3.08 26.76
CA THR A 823 -45.86 1.71 26.40
C THR A 823 -44.62 0.90 26.08
N ARG A 824 -44.54 -0.33 26.60
CA ARG A 824 -43.51 -1.31 26.27
C ARG A 824 -44.09 -2.70 26.16
N TRP A 825 -43.98 -3.31 24.99
CA TRP A 825 -44.43 -4.68 24.74
C TRP A 825 -43.23 -5.61 24.61
N HIS A 826 -43.31 -6.77 25.28
CA HIS A 826 -42.38 -7.88 25.16
C HIS A 826 -43.12 -9.11 24.61
N PRO A 827 -43.20 -9.25 23.28
CA PRO A 827 -43.95 -10.31 22.64
C PRO A 827 -43.50 -11.71 23.06
N ASN A 828 -42.19 -11.95 23.24
CA ASN A 828 -41.66 -13.25 23.67
C ASN A 828 -42.07 -13.67 25.09
N LYS A 829 -42.54 -12.72 25.90
CA LYS A 829 -43.03 -12.96 27.27
C LYS A 829 -44.54 -12.77 27.39
N ASP A 830 -45.22 -12.40 26.30
CA ASP A 830 -46.65 -12.07 26.27
C ASP A 830 -47.06 -10.99 27.30
N ILE A 831 -46.18 -10.01 27.56
CA ILE A 831 -46.44 -8.91 28.50
C ILE A 831 -46.36 -7.55 27.81
N MET A 832 -47.39 -6.71 27.99
CA MET A 832 -47.42 -5.31 27.56
C MET A 832 -47.60 -4.40 28.77
N PHE A 833 -46.68 -3.46 28.96
CA PHE A 833 -46.74 -2.49 30.05
C PHE A 833 -47.23 -1.14 29.55
N HIS A 834 -48.10 -0.50 30.33
CA HIS A 834 -48.49 0.89 30.16
C HIS A 834 -48.24 1.62 31.48
N ARG A 835 -47.38 2.64 31.46
CA ARG A 835 -47.02 3.42 32.63
C ARG A 835 -47.42 4.87 32.43
N GLU A 836 -48.07 5.45 33.43
CA GLU A 836 -48.41 6.88 33.42
C GLU A 836 -47.15 7.75 33.24
N ILE A 837 -47.30 8.87 32.54
CA ILE A 837 -46.28 9.92 32.45
C ILE A 837 -46.72 11.12 33.28
N ASP A 838 -47.90 11.66 32.99
CA ASP A 838 -48.47 12.85 33.62
C ASP A 838 -49.94 12.68 34.06
N LYS A 839 -50.71 11.83 33.37
CA LYS A 839 -52.11 11.52 33.72
C LYS A 839 -52.25 10.09 34.25
N PRO A 840 -53.03 9.88 35.32
CA PRO A 840 -53.30 8.54 35.80
C PRO A 840 -54.20 7.79 34.83
N ILE A 841 -54.12 6.47 34.89
CA ILE A 841 -54.86 5.57 34.02
C ILE A 841 -56.28 5.40 34.57
N ALA A 842 -57.30 5.78 33.82
CA ALA A 842 -58.70 5.60 34.20
C ALA A 842 -59.13 4.13 34.03
N MET A 843 -59.89 3.60 34.98
CA MET A 843 -60.35 2.20 34.99
C MET A 843 -61.80 2.11 35.48
N TYR A 844 -62.50 1.02 35.13
CA TYR A 844 -63.87 0.71 35.53
C TYR A 844 -64.89 1.80 35.13
N ASP A 845 -65.24 2.68 36.06
CA ASP A 845 -66.23 3.75 35.88
C ASP A 845 -65.65 5.01 35.20
N MET A 846 -64.41 4.93 34.73
CA MET A 846 -63.61 6.04 34.20
C MET A 846 -63.44 7.19 35.20
N LYS A 847 -63.60 6.88 36.49
CA LYS A 847 -63.39 7.79 37.64
C LYS A 847 -62.54 7.14 38.73
N SER A 848 -62.17 5.89 38.54
CA SER A 848 -61.16 5.17 39.32
C SER A 848 -59.83 5.25 38.57
N TYR A 849 -58.75 5.55 39.27
CA TYR A 849 -57.49 5.94 38.68
C TYR A 849 -56.34 5.09 39.19
N MET A 850 -55.61 4.46 38.29
CA MET A 850 -54.36 3.78 38.59
C MET A 850 -53.18 4.74 38.39
N ARG A 851 -52.53 5.10 39.49
CA ARG A 851 -51.23 5.77 39.51
C ARG A 851 -50.11 4.74 39.56
N GLY A 852 -49.33 4.66 38.49
CA GLY A 852 -48.23 3.73 38.35
C GLY A 852 -48.25 3.04 36.98
N GLN A 853 -48.32 1.71 37.00
CA GLN A 853 -48.19 0.90 35.79
C GLN A 853 -49.25 -0.20 35.76
N THR A 854 -49.83 -0.43 34.58
CA THR A 854 -50.64 -1.59 34.26
C THR A 854 -49.84 -2.57 33.38
N MET A 855 -50.17 -3.86 33.47
CA MET A 855 -49.57 -4.93 32.69
C MET A 855 -50.65 -5.82 32.07
N ILE A 856 -50.63 -5.77 30.74
CA ILE A 856 -51.18 -6.58 29.65
C ILE A 856 -50.71 -8.03 29.51
N GLN A 857 -51.44 -9.07 29.91
CA GLN A 857 -51.02 -10.46 29.59
C GLN A 857 -52.21 -11.40 29.32
N PRO A 858 -51.99 -12.57 28.67
CA PRO A 858 -53.05 -13.54 28.37
C PRO A 858 -53.84 -13.99 29.60
N GLU A 859 -53.24 -13.96 30.81
CA GLU A 859 -53.90 -14.33 32.05
C GLU A 859 -54.74 -13.20 32.68
N GLY A 860 -54.67 -11.96 32.16
CA GLY A 860 -55.52 -10.85 32.58
C GLY A 860 -54.82 -9.52 32.89
N LEU A 861 -55.61 -8.60 33.44
CA LEU A 861 -55.30 -7.29 34.02
C LEU A 861 -54.42 -7.31 35.28
N THR A 862 -53.19 -6.81 35.29
CA THR A 862 -52.51 -6.47 36.57
C THR A 862 -51.99 -5.04 36.63
N GLY A 863 -51.71 -4.54 37.84
CA GLY A 863 -51.05 -3.25 38.03
C GLY A 863 -50.18 -3.18 39.28
N SER A 864 -49.30 -2.17 39.31
CA SER A 864 -48.39 -1.86 40.40
C SER A 864 -48.37 -0.36 40.65
N GLY A 865 -48.62 0.05 41.89
CA GLY A 865 -48.75 1.45 42.30
C GLY A 865 -49.97 1.68 43.19
N THR A 866 -50.58 2.86 43.07
CA THR A 866 -51.74 3.28 43.87
C THR A 866 -52.98 3.31 43.01
N PHE A 867 -53.97 2.49 43.37
CA PHE A 867 -55.28 2.49 42.75
C PHE A 867 -56.26 3.33 43.59
N GLU A 868 -56.69 4.46 43.04
CA GLU A 868 -57.70 5.35 43.62
C GLU A 868 -59.07 4.96 43.09
N PHE A 869 -60.02 4.69 43.97
CA PHE A 869 -61.38 4.30 43.57
C PHE A 869 -62.38 4.77 44.61
N GLN A 870 -63.51 5.30 44.14
CA GLN A 870 -64.53 5.89 45.02
C GLN A 870 -63.92 6.98 45.93
N LYS A 871 -63.70 6.67 47.22
CA LYS A 871 -63.11 7.54 48.24
C LYS A 871 -61.88 6.91 48.90
N ALA A 872 -61.37 5.84 48.30
CA ALA A 872 -60.32 5.00 48.84
C ALA A 872 -59.10 4.97 47.92
N GLU A 873 -57.96 4.65 48.52
CA GLU A 873 -56.70 4.38 47.84
C GLU A 873 -56.18 3.02 48.29
N LEU A 874 -55.74 2.22 47.33
CA LEU A 874 -55.09 0.94 47.56
C LEU A 874 -53.70 0.96 46.91
N GLU A 875 -52.64 0.95 47.71
CA GLU A 875 -51.25 0.90 47.24
C GLU A 875 -50.70 -0.53 47.32
N ALA A 876 -50.26 -1.09 46.20
CA ALA A 876 -49.69 -2.43 46.15
C ALA A 876 -48.69 -2.61 45.00
N LYS A 877 -47.77 -3.57 45.16
CA LYS A 877 -46.85 -4.00 44.08
C LYS A 877 -47.53 -4.89 43.04
N LEU A 878 -48.64 -5.53 43.39
CA LEU A 878 -49.40 -6.38 42.49
C LEU A 878 -50.89 -6.29 42.84
N ILE A 879 -51.65 -5.67 41.95
CA ILE A 879 -53.11 -5.64 41.96
C ILE A 879 -53.56 -6.48 40.77
N ARG A 880 -54.39 -7.49 41.00
CA ARG A 880 -55.04 -8.26 39.93
C ARG A 880 -56.41 -7.66 39.71
N PHE A 881 -56.66 -7.15 38.52
CA PHE A 881 -57.94 -6.57 38.13
C PHE A 881 -58.72 -7.55 37.28
N LYS A 882 -60.00 -7.67 37.56
CA LYS A 882 -60.99 -8.43 36.79
C LYS A 882 -62.06 -7.48 36.28
N PHE A 883 -63.10 -8.01 35.67
CA PHE A 883 -64.16 -7.21 35.06
C PHE A 883 -64.88 -6.28 36.06
N LYS A 884 -65.17 -6.76 37.28
CA LYS A 884 -65.94 -6.01 38.30
C LYS A 884 -65.33 -6.01 39.71
N ASP A 885 -64.17 -6.62 39.87
CA ASP A 885 -63.49 -6.72 41.16
C ASP A 885 -61.96 -6.68 40.97
N PHE A 886 -61.26 -6.40 42.06
CA PHE A 886 -59.81 -6.49 42.09
C PHE A 886 -59.35 -7.02 43.44
N GLN A 887 -58.16 -7.60 43.42
CA GLN A 887 -57.55 -8.17 44.61
C GLN A 887 -56.05 -7.93 44.66
N SER A 888 -55.51 -7.91 45.86
CA SER A 888 -54.07 -7.87 46.12
C SER A 888 -53.75 -8.72 47.34
N ASP A 889 -52.70 -9.54 47.24
CA ASP A 889 -52.24 -10.35 48.38
C ASP A 889 -51.58 -9.50 49.46
N THR A 890 -51.08 -8.31 49.10
CA THR A 890 -50.41 -7.38 50.02
C THR A 890 -50.61 -5.96 49.55
N ALA A 891 -51.38 -5.20 50.32
CA ALA A 891 -51.70 -3.81 50.02
C ALA A 891 -51.77 -2.96 51.28
N ASP A 892 -51.57 -1.66 51.11
CA ASP A 892 -51.92 -0.64 52.07
C ASP A 892 -53.23 0.03 51.62
N PHE A 893 -54.16 0.25 52.54
CA PHE A 893 -55.48 0.79 52.24
C PHE A 893 -55.74 2.07 53.04
N ARG A 894 -56.28 3.08 52.36
CA ARG A 894 -56.59 4.40 52.94
C ARG A 894 -57.97 4.84 52.46
N LEU A 895 -58.74 5.46 53.34
CA LEU A 895 -60.06 6.01 53.06
C LEU A 895 -60.08 7.49 53.44
N LYS A 896 -60.42 8.37 52.50
CA LYS A 896 -60.40 9.84 52.67
C LYS A 896 -61.57 10.33 53.54
N ASP A 897 -61.36 11.41 54.30
CA ASP A 897 -62.39 12.08 55.09
C ASP A 897 -63.00 13.29 54.35
N GLU A 898 -64.26 13.16 53.91
CA GLU A 898 -64.98 14.24 53.20
C GLU A 898 -65.33 15.45 54.08
N GLY A 899 -65.25 15.35 55.41
CA GLY A 899 -65.64 16.41 56.34
C GLY A 899 -64.49 17.20 56.95
N ALA A 900 -63.26 16.99 56.47
CA ALA A 900 -62.06 17.59 57.05
C ALA A 900 -61.65 18.88 56.32
N ASP A 901 -61.14 19.86 57.08
CA ASP A 901 -60.61 21.13 56.54
C ASP A 901 -59.31 20.93 55.73
N GLN A 902 -58.68 19.76 55.84
CA GLN A 902 -57.46 19.38 55.12
C GLN A 902 -57.79 18.33 54.05
N ALA A 903 -57.36 18.57 52.82
CA ALA A 903 -57.68 17.73 51.66
C ALA A 903 -57.15 16.28 51.75
N ASP A 904 -56.16 16.02 52.61
CA ASP A 904 -55.50 14.72 52.75
C ASP A 904 -55.86 13.97 54.05
N ALA A 905 -56.81 14.47 54.83
CA ALA A 905 -57.20 13.81 56.08
C ALA A 905 -57.83 12.43 55.80
N LEU A 906 -57.42 11.40 56.53
CA LEU A 906 -57.92 10.04 56.34
C LEU A 906 -58.98 9.73 57.40
N ALA A 907 -60.12 9.20 56.98
CA ALA A 907 -61.12 8.68 57.90
C ALA A 907 -60.68 7.36 58.53
N PHE A 908 -59.90 6.57 57.77
CA PHE A 908 -59.47 5.21 58.11
C PHE A 908 -58.24 4.83 57.28
N SER A 909 -57.22 4.21 57.89
CA SER A 909 -56.08 3.65 57.16
C SER A 909 -55.54 2.37 57.79
N THR A 910 -54.95 1.51 56.95
CA THR A 910 -54.32 0.26 57.35
C THR A 910 -53.18 -0.12 56.41
N VAL A 911 -52.30 -1.00 56.88
CA VAL A 911 -51.12 -1.47 56.13
C VAL A 911 -51.05 -2.99 56.09
N ASN A 912 -50.43 -3.52 55.04
CA ASN A 912 -50.15 -4.95 54.86
C ASN A 912 -51.37 -5.87 55.02
N VAL A 913 -52.38 -5.68 54.17
CA VAL A 913 -53.59 -6.50 54.11
C VAL A 913 -53.70 -7.25 52.78
N ASN A 914 -54.27 -8.46 52.83
CA ASN A 914 -54.89 -9.11 51.69
C ASN A 914 -56.23 -8.40 51.42
N ALA A 915 -56.38 -7.84 50.22
CA ALA A 915 -57.51 -7.02 49.84
C ALA A 915 -58.32 -7.69 48.74
N TYR A 916 -59.64 -7.71 48.88
CA TYR A 916 -60.60 -8.06 47.85
C TYR A 916 -61.67 -6.98 47.79
N VAL A 917 -61.88 -6.37 46.64
CA VAL A 917 -62.84 -5.28 46.45
C VAL A 917 -63.73 -5.59 45.26
N THR A 918 -65.04 -5.52 45.46
CA THR A 918 -66.04 -5.77 44.41
C THR A 918 -66.96 -4.57 44.21
N PHE A 919 -67.07 -4.10 42.96
CA PHE A 919 -68.01 -3.03 42.58
C PHE A 919 -69.44 -3.55 42.44
N ASP A 920 -69.63 -4.83 42.16
CA ASP A 920 -70.96 -5.48 42.08
C ASP A 920 -71.56 -5.66 43.47
N GLY A 921 -70.76 -6.18 44.42
CA GLY A 921 -71.17 -6.33 45.82
C GLY A 921 -71.14 -5.03 46.63
N ARG A 922 -70.53 -3.95 46.10
CA ARG A 922 -70.38 -2.64 46.75
C ARG A 922 -69.68 -2.69 48.11
N TYR A 923 -68.67 -3.55 48.25
CA TYR A 923 -67.85 -3.64 49.47
C TYR A 923 -66.38 -3.98 49.18
N GLY A 924 -65.50 -3.61 50.11
CA GLY A 924 -64.12 -4.10 50.20
C GLY A 924 -63.94 -4.94 51.46
N GLN A 925 -63.29 -6.10 51.33
CA GLN A 925 -62.94 -7.01 52.42
C GLN A 925 -61.41 -7.08 52.51
N PHE A 926 -60.90 -6.89 53.71
CA PHE A 926 -59.47 -6.75 53.96
C PHE A 926 -59.08 -7.59 55.15
N ARG A 927 -58.08 -8.45 54.97
CA ARG A 927 -57.59 -9.37 56.00
C ARG A 927 -56.11 -9.14 56.25
N SER A 928 -55.72 -9.07 57.52
CA SER A 928 -54.33 -8.94 57.92
C SER A 928 -53.49 -10.14 57.49
N ASN A 929 -52.30 -9.87 56.94
CA ASN A 929 -51.32 -10.92 56.65
C ASN A 929 -50.54 -11.39 57.90
N GLY A 930 -50.66 -10.69 59.05
CA GLY A 930 -49.80 -10.87 60.23
C GLY A 930 -50.50 -11.18 61.55
N GLY A 931 -51.79 -11.56 61.55
CA GLY A 931 -52.55 -11.83 62.79
C GLY A 931 -52.99 -10.56 63.54
N GLY A 932 -53.12 -9.44 62.81
CA GLY A 932 -53.64 -8.17 63.29
C GLY A 932 -53.02 -7.00 62.53
N SER A 933 -53.78 -6.32 61.66
CA SER A 933 -53.30 -5.15 60.93
C SER A 933 -53.52 -3.89 61.74
N TYR A 934 -52.51 -3.01 61.74
CA TYR A 934 -52.63 -1.67 62.31
C TYR A 934 -53.74 -0.92 61.57
N ILE A 935 -54.70 -0.42 62.33
CA ILE A 935 -55.79 0.41 61.85
C ILE A 935 -55.74 1.74 62.59
N ASN A 936 -55.78 2.83 61.83
CA ASN A 936 -55.82 4.18 62.36
C ASN A 936 -57.15 4.86 62.00
N PHE A 937 -57.85 5.35 63.02
CA PHE A 937 -59.06 6.16 62.90
C PHE A 937 -58.71 7.62 63.22
N GLU A 938 -58.17 8.37 62.25
CA GLU A 938 -57.61 9.71 62.53
C GLU A 938 -58.62 10.69 63.18
N PRO A 939 -59.88 10.81 62.70
CA PRO A 939 -60.83 11.76 63.30
C PRO A 939 -61.23 11.37 64.73
N MET A 940 -61.12 10.07 65.05
CA MET A 940 -61.44 9.52 66.37
C MET A 940 -60.26 9.63 67.31
N GLN A 941 -59.05 9.84 66.79
CA GLN A 941 -57.80 9.74 67.54
C GLN A 941 -57.71 8.41 68.30
N TYR A 942 -58.04 7.32 67.61
CA TYR A 942 -57.93 5.95 68.10
C TYR A 942 -57.22 5.07 67.08
N ILE A 943 -56.48 4.08 67.58
CA ILE A 943 -55.87 3.01 66.79
C ILE A 943 -56.35 1.65 67.30
N CYS A 944 -56.33 0.62 66.45
CA CYS A 944 -56.50 -0.76 66.88
C CYS A 944 -55.75 -1.74 65.98
N PHE A 945 -55.69 -3.01 66.40
CA PHE A 945 -55.10 -4.11 65.62
C PHE A 945 -56.16 -5.18 65.35
N MET A 946 -56.69 -5.24 64.14
CA MET A 946 -57.78 -6.17 63.76
C MET A 946 -57.34 -7.15 62.69
N ASP A 947 -57.88 -8.37 62.72
CA ASP A 947 -57.59 -9.39 61.72
C ASP A 947 -58.33 -9.15 60.41
N GLU A 948 -59.56 -8.66 60.47
CA GLU A 948 -60.38 -8.47 59.29
C GLU A 948 -61.28 -7.25 59.44
N PHE A 949 -61.45 -6.50 58.35
CA PHE A 949 -62.50 -5.51 58.26
C PHE A 949 -63.17 -5.52 56.88
N LYS A 950 -64.43 -5.10 56.88
CA LYS A 950 -65.24 -4.96 55.69
C LYS A 950 -65.78 -3.54 55.60
N TRP A 951 -65.44 -2.86 54.51
CA TRP A 951 -65.93 -1.53 54.19
C TRP A 951 -67.10 -1.61 53.22
N TYR A 952 -68.26 -1.12 53.61
CA TYR A 952 -69.45 -1.04 52.77
C TYR A 952 -69.53 0.34 52.13
N MET A 953 -69.38 0.39 50.80
CA MET A 953 -69.20 1.64 50.05
C MET A 953 -70.44 2.55 50.12
N ASP A 954 -71.65 1.98 50.06
CA ASP A 954 -72.90 2.75 50.02
C ASP A 954 -73.43 3.13 51.42
N ASN A 955 -73.24 2.24 52.39
CA ASN A 955 -73.69 2.46 53.77
C ASN A 955 -72.78 3.44 54.53
N ALA A 956 -71.53 3.63 54.05
CA ALA A 956 -70.51 4.40 54.72
C ALA A 956 -70.18 3.86 56.12
N ASP A 957 -70.10 2.54 56.21
CA ASP A 957 -69.80 1.81 57.44
C ASP A 957 -68.59 0.90 57.25
N ILE A 958 -67.77 0.77 58.30
CA ILE A 958 -66.69 -0.23 58.38
C ILE A 958 -67.00 -1.17 59.54
N GLU A 959 -67.14 -2.47 59.23
CA GLU A 959 -67.28 -3.53 60.22
C GLU A 959 -65.92 -4.16 60.47
N LEU A 960 -65.52 -4.24 61.74
CA LEU A 960 -64.25 -4.76 62.21
C LEU A 960 -64.52 -6.02 63.02
N THR A 961 -63.81 -7.10 62.71
CA THR A 961 -63.89 -8.34 63.47
C THR A 961 -62.50 -8.76 63.89
N ALA A 962 -62.31 -8.95 65.20
CA ALA A 962 -61.10 -9.57 65.72
C ALA A 962 -61.18 -11.09 65.53
N GLY A 963 -60.07 -11.75 65.19
CA GLY A 963 -59.99 -13.20 65.29
C GLY A 963 -59.85 -13.67 66.73
N GLU A 964 -59.51 -14.96 66.93
CA GLU A 964 -59.37 -15.57 68.25
C GLU A 964 -58.08 -15.14 68.99
N ALA A 965 -57.89 -13.84 69.20
CA ALA A 965 -56.80 -13.33 70.03
C ALA A 965 -57.13 -13.54 71.51
N LYS A 966 -56.37 -14.42 72.19
CA LYS A 966 -56.44 -14.68 73.63
C LYS A 966 -55.38 -13.86 74.36
N GLN A 967 -55.73 -12.69 74.88
CA GLN A 967 -54.88 -12.00 75.85
C GLN A 967 -55.44 -12.18 77.27
N THR A 968 -54.55 -12.44 78.23
CA THR A 968 -54.91 -12.50 79.65
C THR A 968 -54.40 -11.22 80.28
N ASP A 969 -55.29 -10.48 80.95
CA ASP A 969 -54.87 -9.28 81.68
C ASP A 969 -54.15 -9.64 83.01
N ALA A 970 -53.62 -8.64 83.71
CA ALA A 970 -52.93 -8.81 84.99
C ALA A 970 -53.82 -9.35 86.13
N SER A 971 -55.15 -9.35 85.97
CA SER A 971 -56.13 -9.88 86.92
C SER A 971 -56.56 -11.32 86.62
N GLY A 972 -56.03 -11.93 85.55
CA GLY A 972 -56.32 -13.31 85.14
C GLY A 972 -57.54 -13.45 84.24
N VAL A 973 -58.15 -12.35 83.79
CA VAL A 973 -59.33 -12.37 82.89
C VAL A 973 -58.87 -12.50 81.44
N LYS A 974 -59.46 -13.47 80.72
CA LYS A 974 -59.30 -13.58 79.27
C LYS A 974 -60.07 -12.47 78.57
N LEU A 975 -59.34 -11.58 77.92
CA LEU A 975 -59.85 -10.55 77.03
C LEU A 975 -59.85 -11.13 75.61
N ASP A 976 -61.05 -11.21 75.05
CA ASP A 976 -61.27 -11.65 73.67
C ASP A 976 -61.49 -10.39 72.83
N GLY A 977 -60.75 -10.24 71.72
CA GLY A 977 -60.91 -9.12 70.78
C GLY A 977 -59.66 -8.26 70.59
N ALA A 978 -59.78 -7.21 69.79
CA ALA A 978 -58.68 -6.28 69.52
C ALA A 978 -58.62 -5.15 70.55
N GLN A 979 -57.40 -4.72 70.86
CA GLN A 979 -57.17 -3.56 71.71
C GLN A 979 -57.39 -2.26 70.93
N PHE A 980 -58.33 -1.44 71.39
CA PHE A 980 -58.51 -0.05 70.98
C PHE A 980 -57.67 0.84 71.89
N ILE A 981 -56.87 1.74 71.33
CA ILE A 981 -55.97 2.63 72.08
C ILE A 981 -56.20 4.05 71.61
N SER A 982 -56.51 4.95 72.56
CA SER A 982 -56.57 6.39 72.30
C SER A 982 -55.18 6.93 72.02
N VAL A 983 -55.05 7.74 70.97
CA VAL A 983 -53.84 8.51 70.65
C VAL A 983 -54.02 10.01 70.94
N HIS A 984 -55.13 10.41 71.57
CA HIS A 984 -55.34 11.77 72.04
C HIS A 984 -54.37 12.09 73.20
N GLU A 985 -53.65 13.21 73.10
CA GLU A 985 -52.59 13.60 74.04
C GLU A 985 -53.07 13.64 75.51
N ASP A 986 -54.27 14.18 75.76
CA ASP A 986 -54.87 14.28 77.10
C ASP A 986 -55.45 12.96 77.68
N GLN A 987 -55.46 11.85 76.93
CA GLN A 987 -56.13 10.61 77.36
C GLN A 987 -55.19 9.51 77.88
N ASP A 988 -53.88 9.77 77.99
CA ASP A 988 -52.89 8.85 78.58
C ASP A 988 -52.90 7.43 77.96
N SER A 989 -53.18 7.29 76.66
CA SER A 989 -53.36 6.00 75.97
C SER A 989 -54.41 5.10 76.62
N LEU A 990 -55.58 5.68 76.93
CA LEU A 990 -56.77 4.92 77.35
C LEU A 990 -56.99 3.77 76.37
N SER A 991 -57.18 2.56 76.90
CA SER A 991 -57.39 1.39 76.06
C SER A 991 -58.39 0.41 76.64
N PHE A 992 -59.03 -0.33 75.74
CA PHE A 992 -59.99 -1.38 76.05
C PHE A 992 -59.99 -2.42 74.94
N PHE A 993 -60.53 -3.61 75.21
CA PHE A 993 -60.60 -4.70 74.24
C PHE A 993 -62.02 -4.86 73.73
N SER A 994 -62.18 -5.06 72.42
CA SER A 994 -63.47 -5.22 71.76
C SER A 994 -63.42 -6.36 70.76
N SER A 995 -64.39 -7.27 70.83
CA SER A 995 -64.48 -8.45 69.93
C SER A 995 -64.87 -8.07 68.50
N LYS A 996 -65.74 -7.06 68.37
CA LYS A 996 -66.19 -6.47 67.11
C LYS A 996 -66.31 -4.97 67.28
N ALA A 997 -66.21 -4.23 66.18
CA ALA A 997 -66.55 -2.82 66.19
C ALA A 997 -67.18 -2.40 64.87
N LYS A 998 -68.03 -1.39 64.91
CA LYS A 998 -68.58 -0.73 63.73
C LYS A 998 -68.14 0.73 63.75
N TYR A 999 -67.51 1.20 62.68
CA TYR A 999 -67.18 2.61 62.50
C TYR A 999 -68.11 3.21 61.45
N ASP A 1000 -68.94 4.15 61.88
CA ASP A 1000 -69.83 4.93 61.01
C ASP A 1000 -69.06 6.16 60.51
N LEU A 1001 -68.81 6.19 59.19
CA LEU A 1001 -68.01 7.23 58.54
C LEU A 1001 -68.75 8.56 58.41
N LYS A 1002 -70.10 8.57 58.48
CA LYS A 1002 -70.92 9.79 58.36
C LYS A 1002 -71.02 10.50 59.70
N SER A 1003 -71.41 9.77 60.74
CA SER A 1003 -71.54 10.32 62.10
C SER A 1003 -70.20 10.43 62.82
N LYS A 1004 -69.16 9.74 62.32
CA LYS A 1004 -67.82 9.69 62.89
C LYS A 1004 -67.89 9.17 64.33
N ILE A 1005 -68.43 7.96 64.44
CA ILE A 1005 -68.63 7.26 65.72
C ILE A 1005 -68.11 5.83 65.59
N ILE A 1006 -67.30 5.40 66.56
CA ILE A 1006 -66.93 3.98 66.73
C ILE A 1006 -67.87 3.37 67.76
N TYR A 1007 -68.58 2.33 67.35
CA TYR A 1007 -69.36 1.45 68.21
C TYR A 1007 -68.56 0.17 68.48
N ALA A 1008 -67.91 0.08 69.63
CA ALA A 1008 -67.21 -1.11 70.08
C ALA A 1008 -68.14 -2.02 70.87
N ASP A 1009 -68.17 -3.32 70.53
CA ASP A 1009 -69.04 -4.33 71.14
C ASP A 1009 -68.25 -5.53 71.69
N GLY A 1010 -68.74 -6.10 72.78
CA GLY A 1010 -68.07 -7.14 73.56
C GLY A 1010 -66.93 -6.62 74.44
N VAL A 1011 -67.01 -5.36 74.89
CA VAL A 1011 -66.08 -4.77 75.87
C VAL A 1011 -66.39 -5.33 77.26
N LYS A 1012 -65.55 -6.23 77.76
CA LYS A 1012 -65.74 -6.86 79.08
C LYS A 1012 -65.56 -5.87 80.23
N PHE A 1013 -64.49 -5.09 80.18
CA PHE A 1013 -64.19 -3.99 81.10
C PHE A 1013 -63.08 -3.12 80.51
N MET A 1014 -62.82 -2.00 81.17
CA MET A 1014 -61.73 -1.10 80.85
C MET A 1014 -61.06 -0.60 82.13
N ASN A 1015 -59.72 -0.59 82.13
CA ASN A 1015 -58.92 -0.18 83.28
C ASN A 1015 -58.71 1.33 83.24
N VAL A 1016 -59.18 2.02 84.28
CA VAL A 1016 -59.07 3.47 84.41
C VAL A 1016 -58.67 3.85 85.83
N ALA A 1017 -57.62 4.66 85.97
CA ALA A 1017 -57.00 5.01 87.25
C ALA A 1017 -56.65 3.74 88.07
N ASP A 1018 -57.31 3.55 89.21
CA ASP A 1018 -57.20 2.39 90.09
C ASP A 1018 -58.44 1.48 90.03
N ALA A 1019 -59.33 1.63 89.04
CA ALA A 1019 -60.58 0.90 88.95
C ALA A 1019 -60.77 0.15 87.62
N MET A 1020 -61.54 -0.94 87.67
CA MET A 1020 -62.09 -1.63 86.50
C MET A 1020 -63.52 -1.17 86.26
N VAL A 1021 -63.78 -0.54 85.12
CA VAL A 1021 -65.11 -0.10 84.71
C VAL A 1021 -65.70 -1.13 83.75
N TYR A 1022 -66.80 -1.76 84.14
CA TYR A 1022 -67.56 -2.75 83.38
C TYR A 1022 -68.80 -2.08 82.77
N PRO A 1023 -68.87 -1.91 81.44
CA PRO A 1023 -70.07 -1.42 80.76
C PRO A 1023 -71.23 -2.42 80.93
N ASP A 1024 -72.45 -1.93 81.15
CA ASP A 1024 -73.65 -2.76 81.39
C ASP A 1024 -74.00 -3.70 80.23
N SER A 1025 -73.87 -3.17 79.02
CA SER A 1025 -74.25 -3.77 77.75
C SER A 1025 -73.06 -4.33 76.97
N GLY A 1026 -71.84 -4.22 77.54
CA GLY A 1026 -70.60 -4.55 76.85
C GLY A 1026 -70.27 -3.61 75.68
N LYS A 1027 -70.93 -2.45 75.59
CA LYS A 1027 -70.78 -1.49 74.49
C LYS A 1027 -70.03 -0.24 74.93
N VAL A 1028 -69.12 0.22 74.09
CA VAL A 1028 -68.40 1.49 74.25
C VAL A 1028 -68.57 2.29 72.96
N VAL A 1029 -68.99 3.56 73.10
CA VAL A 1029 -69.20 4.46 71.96
C VAL A 1029 -68.19 5.60 72.04
N ILE A 1030 -67.39 5.75 70.99
CA ILE A 1030 -66.40 6.83 70.86
C ILE A 1030 -66.84 7.79 69.76
N GLU A 1031 -66.93 9.06 70.09
CA GLU A 1031 -67.17 10.18 69.18
C GLU A 1031 -65.83 10.83 68.75
N LYS A 1032 -65.89 11.81 67.84
CA LYS A 1032 -64.73 12.62 67.41
C LYS A 1032 -63.84 13.08 68.57
N LYS A 1033 -62.54 13.19 68.31
CA LYS A 1033 -61.52 13.64 69.28
C LYS A 1033 -61.50 12.77 70.55
N ALA A 1034 -61.57 11.45 70.36
CA ALA A 1034 -61.49 10.44 71.39
C ALA A 1034 -62.54 10.55 72.51
N LYS A 1035 -63.64 11.29 72.31
CA LYS A 1035 -64.66 11.50 73.36
C LYS A 1035 -65.52 10.24 73.54
N MET A 1036 -65.38 9.58 74.69
CA MET A 1036 -66.22 8.44 75.07
C MET A 1036 -67.57 8.94 75.60
N GLN A 1037 -68.67 8.32 75.17
CA GLN A 1037 -69.98 8.59 75.76
C GLN A 1037 -70.07 8.10 77.21
N THR A 1038 -70.90 8.75 78.02
CA THR A 1038 -71.16 8.34 79.41
C THR A 1038 -71.65 6.90 79.47
N LEU A 1039 -70.97 6.07 80.25
CA LEU A 1039 -71.35 4.69 80.48
C LEU A 1039 -72.41 4.66 81.57
N ASN A 1040 -73.65 4.29 81.23
CA ASN A 1040 -74.76 4.23 82.19
C ASN A 1040 -74.92 2.81 82.74
N ASN A 1041 -75.50 2.69 83.93
CA ASN A 1041 -75.72 1.43 84.66
C ASN A 1041 -74.46 0.54 84.80
N SER A 1042 -73.28 1.14 84.72
CA SER A 1042 -72.01 0.42 84.72
C SER A 1042 -71.65 -0.07 86.11
N ARG A 1043 -70.76 -1.07 86.18
CA ARG A 1043 -70.19 -1.53 87.44
C ARG A 1043 -68.73 -1.10 87.52
N VAL A 1044 -68.36 -0.39 88.59
CA VAL A 1044 -66.97 0.03 88.85
C VAL A 1044 -66.43 -0.80 90.01
N VAL A 1045 -65.28 -1.45 89.81
CA VAL A 1045 -64.60 -2.24 90.85
C VAL A 1045 -63.27 -1.57 91.19
N ALA A 1046 -63.14 -1.07 92.42
CA ALA A 1046 -61.96 -0.35 92.92
C ALA A 1046 -61.45 -0.97 94.25
N SER A 1047 -60.15 -1.07 94.54
CA SER A 1047 -59.02 -0.99 93.61
C SER A 1047 -58.99 -2.24 92.71
N TYR A 1048 -58.57 -2.14 91.45
CA TYR A 1048 -58.52 -3.30 90.54
C TYR A 1048 -57.63 -4.45 91.04
N VAL A 1049 -56.74 -4.19 92.02
CA VAL A 1049 -55.89 -5.19 92.68
C VAL A 1049 -56.64 -5.94 93.80
N THR A 1050 -57.35 -5.22 94.67
CA THR A 1050 -58.01 -5.81 95.86
C THR A 1050 -59.49 -6.13 95.65
N GLN A 1051 -60.13 -5.48 94.68
CA GLN A 1051 -61.55 -5.59 94.32
C GLN A 1051 -62.53 -5.33 95.49
N ASN A 1052 -62.10 -4.54 96.49
CA ASN A 1052 -62.84 -4.33 97.75
C ASN A 1052 -64.11 -3.48 97.63
N HIS A 1053 -64.21 -2.62 96.61
CA HIS A 1053 -65.32 -1.70 96.41
C HIS A 1053 -65.98 -2.01 95.06
N SER A 1054 -67.23 -2.50 95.10
CA SER A 1054 -68.05 -2.74 93.91
C SER A 1054 -69.19 -1.74 93.88
N ILE A 1055 -69.07 -0.76 93.01
CA ILE A 1055 -70.07 0.28 92.78
C ILE A 1055 -70.91 -0.16 91.58
N TYR A 1056 -72.23 -0.21 91.74
CA TYR A 1056 -73.17 -0.65 90.71
C TYR A 1056 -74.18 0.44 90.36
N ASN A 1057 -74.92 0.25 89.25
CA ASN A 1057 -75.81 1.24 88.65
C ASN A 1057 -75.11 2.61 88.46
N ALA A 1058 -73.83 2.60 88.10
CA ALA A 1058 -73.03 3.80 88.03
C ALA A 1058 -73.18 4.50 86.66
N SER A 1059 -73.22 5.83 86.68
CA SER A 1059 -73.07 6.66 85.47
C SER A 1059 -71.66 7.22 85.47
N ILE A 1060 -70.81 6.71 84.57
CA ILE A 1060 -69.35 6.97 84.55
C ILE A 1060 -68.94 7.69 83.28
N ASN A 1061 -68.26 8.82 83.44
CA ASN A 1061 -67.53 9.51 82.39
C ASN A 1061 -66.05 9.15 82.48
N VAL A 1062 -65.50 8.57 81.41
CA VAL A 1062 -64.07 8.27 81.32
C VAL A 1062 -63.40 9.36 80.50
N PHE A 1063 -62.45 10.08 81.12
CA PHE A 1063 -61.75 11.18 80.48
C PHE A 1063 -60.39 10.76 79.89
N GLY A 1064 -59.78 9.70 80.42
CA GLY A 1064 -58.48 9.19 79.98
C GLY A 1064 -58.05 8.02 80.86
N LYS A 1065 -56.91 7.37 80.57
CA LYS A 1065 -56.45 6.17 81.31
C LYS A 1065 -56.31 6.38 82.82
N LYS A 1066 -56.03 7.60 83.27
CA LYS A 1066 -55.81 7.93 84.69
C LYS A 1066 -56.97 8.70 85.33
N LYS A 1067 -58.07 8.94 84.62
CA LYS A 1067 -59.13 9.85 85.09
C LYS A 1067 -60.51 9.41 84.64
N TYR A 1068 -61.39 9.16 85.61
CA TYR A 1068 -62.83 9.00 85.42
C TYR A 1068 -63.58 9.82 86.48
N ALA A 1069 -64.84 10.14 86.24
CA ALA A 1069 -65.73 10.67 87.26
C ALA A 1069 -67.15 10.15 87.04
N GLY A 1070 -67.90 9.95 88.11
CA GLY A 1070 -69.29 9.53 88.01
C GLY A 1070 -70.01 9.43 89.35
N SER A 1071 -71.20 8.85 89.32
CA SER A 1071 -72.01 8.58 90.51
C SER A 1071 -72.60 7.17 90.45
N GLY A 1072 -72.97 6.59 91.59
CA GLY A 1072 -73.45 5.22 91.65
C GLY A 1072 -73.75 4.76 93.07
N TYR A 1073 -74.09 3.49 93.23
CA TYR A 1073 -74.43 2.90 94.53
C TYR A 1073 -73.35 1.90 94.96
N ILE A 1074 -72.97 1.93 96.24
CA ILE A 1074 -72.12 0.91 96.86
C ILE A 1074 -72.83 0.35 98.08
N ASP A 1075 -72.71 -0.95 98.32
CA ASP A 1075 -73.18 -1.56 99.55
C ASP A 1075 -72.03 -1.61 100.56
N TYR A 1076 -72.17 -0.86 101.65
CA TYR A 1076 -71.26 -0.92 102.79
C TYR A 1076 -71.75 -1.99 103.76
N ILE A 1077 -70.87 -2.93 104.12
CA ILE A 1077 -71.16 -3.98 105.11
C ILE A 1077 -70.48 -3.58 106.41
N ASP A 1078 -71.26 -3.36 107.46
CA ASP A 1078 -70.73 -3.01 108.79
C ASP A 1078 -70.20 -4.24 109.56
N GLU A 1079 -69.61 -4.04 110.74
CA GLU A 1079 -69.00 -5.11 111.57
C GLU A 1079 -70.01 -6.18 112.06
N ILE A 1080 -71.32 -5.98 111.85
CA ILE A 1080 -72.39 -6.93 112.19
C ILE A 1080 -73.06 -7.55 110.95
N GLU A 1081 -72.39 -7.48 109.79
CA GLU A 1081 -72.82 -8.03 108.50
C GLU A 1081 -74.11 -7.39 107.92
N LYS A 1082 -74.47 -6.18 108.35
CA LYS A 1082 -75.64 -5.47 107.83
C LYS A 1082 -75.24 -4.61 106.63
N SER A 1083 -75.88 -4.86 105.49
CA SER A 1083 -75.66 -4.10 104.27
C SER A 1083 -76.44 -2.77 104.29
N GLN A 1084 -75.73 -1.67 104.08
CA GLN A 1084 -76.30 -0.34 103.85
C GLN A 1084 -75.90 0.15 102.46
N THR A 1085 -76.89 0.40 101.61
CA THR A 1085 -76.66 1.01 100.30
C THR A 1085 -76.39 2.51 100.46
N ILE A 1086 -75.24 2.95 99.96
CA ILE A 1086 -74.80 4.34 99.95
C ILE A 1086 -74.82 4.83 98.50
N TYR A 1087 -75.52 5.94 98.27
CA TYR A 1087 -75.39 6.67 97.01
C TYR A 1087 -74.13 7.54 97.07
N LEU A 1088 -73.19 7.28 96.18
CA LEU A 1088 -72.00 8.08 95.98
C LEU A 1088 -72.29 9.09 94.88
N GLU A 1089 -72.44 10.36 95.26
CA GLU A 1089 -72.67 11.46 94.32
C GLU A 1089 -71.45 11.75 93.45
N ASN A 1090 -70.24 11.50 93.98
CA ASN A 1090 -68.97 11.64 93.26
C ASN A 1090 -68.08 10.41 93.50
N ILE A 1091 -67.65 9.78 92.42
CA ILE A 1091 -66.76 8.63 92.36
C ILE A 1091 -65.69 8.94 91.30
N GLY A 1092 -64.41 8.78 91.64
CA GLY A 1092 -63.28 8.99 90.73
C GLY A 1092 -62.47 10.25 91.02
#